data_AF-A0A2D0L3W2-F1
#
_entry.id   AF-A0A2D0L3W2-F1
#
_cell.length_a   1.000
_cell.length_b   1.000
_cell.length_c   1.000
_cell.angle_alpha   90.00
_cell.angle_beta   90.00
_cell.angle_gamma   90.00
#
_symmetry.space_group_name_H-M   'P 1'
#
loop_
_entity.id
_entity.type
_entity.pdbx_description
1 polymer ?
#
loop_
_entity_poly.entity_id
_entity_poly.type
_entity_poly.pdbx_seq_one_letter_code
_entity_poly.pdbx_strand_id
1 'polypeptide(L)'
;MLNIDSGKLSHVAVSRYEEHIWLLQQQNPDRVLKQLSAWQLHDDINISMMVQAVQSIVEAIPDLNVRYELNDDGELYKTRAVSWQSCLEFFHANSHSDMLKKMLTVQASVWLPEQNPPFNVLIIQRNEKVVLALILHEILAQTCHETEILEMLIRAYAGHLVKLPPLKRVSLLPYDGKATSVVSWLCCRNNENATIHSSFGKETDLNKDRLALRWKTGLKINELEKSLPSNRLPHYVPALISARFAQFIALLGSQKKLTLCLLQSDGFRRLVIEPDMAETQIISSIMDKLQAQPNEDHFLSDAPVTGSDEPEVYVRLLSRPNDLIEQQRLLSQSILLPTYEMRPDFELAMEYESTEEISLILTTGQSVSSHAGEFLMSRFVSFLKGTEDAMMSLAVKSVSDSEIPSTHDATSKEISVGTDEIATIILSEFREALAIKDMALEDDFFDCGGHSLLATRIIGKLLGTHGLEVHFGDFFSHPSATALASRAIRKNQHKSAICSAQNDHLTAPLALAQTSLWNAYKAYEFGTIFNLPFALDFLDEVDETILEQVFSDLIERHSSLRTLFYVQNGEVYQQIVTMSDMSDYKWFWFSHENQGVHLDDEAAYTFDLSRELPIRIRLLRNAETGRQILSLLVHHMVIDEWSLNVLMDELSQAYLSRSSGVAPSWKKTVLSFHQFALQQQANGFNQKHLDYWTNMLRDATRGLELTLSDNQKTVAAHESSSKAGWIEYKPRPEITHHLYSFARQNNASLFSVVYAAIALSLHKLGNLKDIVIGTSASGRTEHDTYETVGYFTTMVAHRLQFYPEKPVGTLIEDTRDTINNSMPYADVPLDLIQQSLGMTPEEGLIFDVYIQIHANNALNGVLKTPLGHNIRYRQIDPDKKESMFGLQFEIMEDVIDGERIMRLVITYREERYPEELIQRLCKTIEKVFSFFTTPGALSLPLAQVTV
;
A
#
# COMPACT_ATOMS: atom_id res chain seq x y z
N MET A 1 -23.93 6.04 -50.25
CA MET A 1 -24.61 4.73 -50.37
C MET A 1 -23.51 3.69 -50.46
N LEU A 2 -23.18 2.90 -49.45
CA LEU A 2 -24.03 2.30 -48.42
C LEU A 2 -23.46 2.55 -47.01
N ASN A 3 -24.33 3.04 -46.12
CA ASN A 3 -24.20 2.84 -44.68
C ASN A 3 -24.28 1.34 -44.43
N ILE A 4 -23.23 0.77 -43.85
CA ILE A 4 -23.37 -0.47 -43.09
C ILE A 4 -23.67 0.01 -41.67
N ASP A 5 -24.95 -0.06 -41.28
CA ASP A 5 -25.39 0.04 -39.89
C ASP A 5 -24.59 -0.99 -39.08
N SER A 6 -23.61 -0.50 -38.31
CA SER A 6 -23.08 -1.23 -37.17
C SER A 6 -24.25 -1.43 -36.22
N GLY A 7 -24.75 -2.68 -36.15
CA GLY A 7 -25.88 -3.05 -35.31
C GLY A 7 -25.70 -2.48 -33.91
N LYS A 8 -26.69 -1.70 -33.47
CA LYS A 8 -26.85 -1.27 -32.08
C LYS A 8 -26.73 -2.50 -31.18
N LEU A 9 -25.57 -2.71 -30.57
CA LEU A 9 -25.41 -3.61 -29.44
C LEU A 9 -26.42 -3.11 -28.39
N SER A 10 -27.36 -3.97 -28.02
CA SER A 10 -28.37 -3.62 -27.01
C SER A 10 -27.65 -3.42 -25.68
N HIS A 11 -27.43 -2.17 -25.27
CA HIS A 11 -26.99 -1.84 -23.93
C HIS A 11 -28.04 -2.37 -22.94
N VAL A 12 -27.64 -3.31 -22.10
CA VAL A 12 -28.49 -3.85 -21.04
C VAL A 12 -28.13 -3.11 -19.76
N ALA A 13 -29.13 -2.59 -19.06
CA ALA A 13 -28.91 -1.97 -17.76
C ALA A 13 -28.35 -3.00 -16.76
N VAL A 14 -27.41 -2.54 -15.95
CA VAL A 14 -26.78 -3.34 -14.91
C VAL A 14 -27.64 -3.28 -13.64
N SER A 15 -27.80 -4.40 -12.94
CA SER A 15 -28.51 -4.40 -11.66
C SER A 15 -27.66 -3.73 -10.57
N ARG A 16 -28.28 -3.19 -9.51
CA ARG A 16 -27.54 -2.60 -8.37
C ARG A 16 -26.54 -3.56 -7.73
N TYR A 17 -26.83 -4.86 -7.76
CA TYR A 17 -25.90 -5.88 -7.25
C TYR A 17 -24.70 -6.02 -8.17
N GLU A 18 -24.93 -6.16 -9.47
CA GLU A 18 -23.84 -6.25 -10.45
C GLU A 18 -22.95 -4.99 -10.43
N GLU A 19 -23.55 -3.80 -10.30
CA GLU A 19 -22.84 -2.53 -10.14
C GLU A 19 -21.99 -2.51 -8.87
N HIS A 20 -22.54 -2.97 -7.73
CA HIS A 20 -21.79 -3.09 -6.49
C HIS A 20 -20.60 -4.05 -6.59
N ILE A 21 -20.79 -5.23 -7.18
CA ILE A 21 -19.71 -6.21 -7.36
C ILE A 21 -18.67 -5.73 -8.37
N TRP A 22 -19.10 -5.06 -9.44
CA TRP A 22 -18.20 -4.43 -10.39
C TRP A 22 -17.34 -3.35 -9.71
N LEU A 23 -17.95 -2.45 -8.93
CA LEU A 23 -17.22 -1.44 -8.14
C LEU A 23 -16.24 -2.10 -7.16
N LEU A 24 -16.66 -3.16 -6.47
CA LEU A 24 -15.81 -3.88 -5.52
C LEU A 24 -14.58 -4.50 -6.20
N GLN A 25 -14.76 -5.05 -7.40
CA GLN A 25 -13.68 -5.60 -8.23
C GLN A 25 -12.73 -4.52 -8.74
N GLN A 26 -13.22 -3.32 -9.06
CA GLN A 26 -12.38 -2.18 -9.47
C GLN A 26 -11.58 -1.60 -8.31
N GLN A 27 -12.20 -1.47 -7.14
CA GLN A 27 -11.54 -0.97 -5.92
C GLN A 27 -10.48 -1.94 -5.39
N ASN A 28 -10.67 -3.26 -5.60
CA ASN A 28 -9.75 -4.29 -5.14
C ASN A 28 -9.47 -5.30 -6.26
N PRO A 29 -8.66 -4.96 -7.28
CA PRO A 29 -8.38 -5.86 -8.41
C PRO A 29 -7.75 -7.19 -7.99
N ASP A 30 -7.00 -7.17 -6.88
CA ASP A 30 -6.37 -8.33 -6.27
C ASP A 30 -7.37 -9.24 -5.52
N ARG A 31 -8.60 -8.78 -5.24
CA ARG A 31 -9.64 -9.60 -4.60
C ARG A 31 -10.17 -10.59 -5.63
N VAL A 32 -9.90 -11.88 -5.42
CA VAL A 32 -10.40 -12.95 -6.30
C VAL A 32 -11.87 -13.23 -5.98
N LEU A 33 -12.77 -12.66 -6.78
CA LEU A 33 -14.23 -12.89 -6.73
C LEU A 33 -14.68 -13.99 -7.71
N LYS A 34 -13.80 -14.97 -7.98
CA LYS A 34 -14.08 -16.11 -8.86
C LYS A 34 -14.14 -17.40 -8.08
N GLN A 35 -15.21 -18.15 -8.28
CA GLN A 35 -15.35 -19.52 -7.85
C GLN A 35 -14.89 -20.46 -8.98
N LEU A 36 -13.97 -21.37 -8.65
CA LEU A 36 -13.53 -22.44 -9.54
C LEU A 36 -13.86 -23.79 -8.92
N SER A 37 -14.54 -24.62 -9.71
CA SER A 37 -14.83 -26.01 -9.35
C SER A 37 -14.53 -26.92 -10.51
N ALA A 38 -14.02 -28.11 -10.20
CA ALA A 38 -13.52 -29.02 -11.21
C ALA A 38 -13.92 -30.47 -10.90
N TRP A 39 -14.19 -31.23 -11.95
CA TRP A 39 -14.56 -32.65 -11.86
C TRP A 39 -13.81 -33.44 -12.94
N GLN A 40 -13.33 -34.61 -12.56
CA GLN A 40 -12.90 -35.62 -13.50
C GLN A 40 -14.15 -36.25 -14.14
N LEU A 41 -14.16 -36.30 -15.46
CA LEU A 41 -15.17 -36.95 -16.29
C LEU A 41 -14.86 -38.45 -16.41
N HIS A 42 -15.89 -39.28 -16.62
CA HIS A 42 -15.71 -40.70 -17.01
C HIS A 42 -15.00 -40.83 -18.36
N ASP A 43 -14.29 -41.94 -18.55
CA ASP A 43 -13.39 -42.16 -19.69
C ASP A 43 -14.12 -42.29 -21.05
N ASP A 44 -15.44 -42.51 -21.05
CA ASP A 44 -16.27 -42.72 -22.24
C ASP A 44 -17.03 -41.47 -22.73
N ILE A 45 -16.69 -40.28 -22.21
CA ILE A 45 -17.43 -39.05 -22.51
C ILE A 45 -17.16 -38.50 -23.91
N ASN A 46 -18.24 -38.09 -24.58
CA ASN A 46 -18.20 -37.44 -25.87
C ASN A 46 -17.99 -35.92 -25.71
N ILE A 47 -16.76 -35.46 -25.94
CA ILE A 47 -16.40 -34.02 -25.84
C ILE A 47 -17.26 -33.16 -26.79
N SER A 48 -17.68 -33.66 -27.96
CA SER A 48 -18.51 -32.86 -28.88
C SER A 48 -19.91 -32.58 -28.30
N MET A 49 -20.49 -33.57 -27.60
CA MET A 49 -21.76 -33.37 -26.89
C MET A 49 -21.58 -32.41 -25.68
N MET A 50 -20.43 -32.46 -25.02
CA MET A 50 -20.10 -31.52 -23.94
C MET A 50 -20.06 -30.07 -24.45
N VAL A 51 -19.41 -29.85 -25.59
CA VAL A 51 -19.35 -28.54 -26.24
C VAL A 51 -20.74 -28.02 -26.60
N GLN A 52 -21.61 -28.89 -27.16
CA GLN A 52 -23.01 -28.55 -27.45
C GLN A 52 -23.82 -28.22 -26.19
N ALA A 53 -23.56 -28.91 -25.08
CA ALA A 53 -24.18 -28.63 -23.79
C ALA A 53 -23.78 -27.24 -23.26
N VAL A 54 -22.48 -26.88 -23.32
CA VAL A 54 -21.98 -25.55 -22.94
C VAL A 54 -22.63 -24.46 -23.80
N GLN A 55 -22.67 -24.66 -25.12
CA GLN A 55 -23.35 -23.75 -26.04
C GLN A 55 -24.81 -23.54 -25.63
N SER A 56 -25.55 -24.62 -25.39
CA SER A 56 -26.97 -24.56 -25.03
C SER A 56 -27.23 -23.76 -23.74
N ILE A 57 -26.29 -23.79 -22.79
CA ILE A 57 -26.40 -23.05 -21.51
C ILE A 57 -26.10 -21.57 -21.69
N VAL A 58 -25.03 -21.23 -22.40
CA VAL A 58 -24.66 -19.82 -22.66
C VAL A 58 -25.73 -19.13 -23.51
N GLU A 59 -26.35 -19.86 -24.44
CA GLU A 59 -27.49 -19.36 -25.22
C GLU A 59 -28.76 -19.22 -24.38
N ALA A 60 -29.00 -20.13 -23.42
CA ALA A 60 -30.15 -20.03 -22.52
C ALA A 60 -30.01 -18.90 -21.49
N ILE A 61 -28.79 -18.63 -20.99
CA ILE A 61 -28.48 -17.56 -20.03
C ILE A 61 -27.46 -16.60 -20.66
N PRO A 62 -27.92 -15.58 -21.42
CA PRO A 62 -27.01 -14.64 -22.09
C PRO A 62 -26.11 -13.86 -21.14
N ASP A 63 -26.53 -13.68 -19.89
CA ASP A 63 -25.78 -12.95 -18.87
C ASP A 63 -24.48 -13.69 -18.47
N LEU A 64 -24.33 -14.97 -18.83
CA LEU A 64 -23.05 -15.70 -18.71
C LEU A 64 -21.96 -15.13 -19.63
N ASN A 65 -22.34 -14.45 -20.72
CA ASN A 65 -21.42 -13.93 -21.71
C ASN A 65 -21.63 -12.44 -21.98
N VAL A 66 -21.42 -11.63 -20.94
CA VAL A 66 -21.49 -10.17 -21.01
C VAL A 66 -20.13 -9.52 -20.79
N ARG A 67 -19.99 -8.26 -21.21
CA ARG A 67 -18.92 -7.33 -20.84
C ARG A 67 -19.52 -6.11 -20.16
N TYR A 68 -18.84 -5.55 -19.18
CA TYR A 68 -19.29 -4.36 -18.44
C TYR A 68 -18.41 -3.17 -18.81
N GLU A 69 -19.03 -2.06 -19.20
CA GLU A 69 -18.38 -0.86 -19.72
C GLU A 69 -19.08 0.39 -19.17
N LEU A 70 -18.34 1.50 -19.05
CA LEU A 70 -18.91 2.82 -18.73
C LEU A 70 -19.25 3.55 -20.03
N ASN A 71 -20.38 4.27 -20.06
CA ASN A 71 -20.69 5.19 -21.15
C ASN A 71 -20.02 6.56 -20.93
N ASP A 72 -20.14 7.46 -21.91
CA ASP A 72 -19.58 8.83 -21.86
C ASP A 72 -20.11 9.66 -20.67
N ASP A 73 -21.26 9.29 -20.11
CA ASP A 73 -21.89 9.93 -18.94
C ASP A 73 -21.47 9.29 -17.60
N GLY A 74 -20.60 8.26 -17.63
CA GLY A 74 -20.12 7.54 -16.45
C GLY A 74 -21.10 6.51 -15.87
N GLU A 75 -22.15 6.13 -16.61
CA GLU A 75 -23.08 5.08 -16.21
C GLU A 75 -22.61 3.69 -16.69
N LEU A 76 -22.69 2.71 -15.79
CA LEU A 76 -22.31 1.32 -16.06
C LEU A 76 -23.41 0.58 -16.86
N TYR A 77 -23.04 0.02 -18.01
CA TYR A 77 -23.91 -0.85 -18.80
C TYR A 77 -23.22 -2.19 -19.11
N LYS A 78 -24.00 -3.20 -19.50
CA LYS A 78 -23.47 -4.49 -19.96
C LYS A 78 -23.86 -4.81 -21.40
N THR A 79 -22.92 -5.35 -22.17
CA THR A 79 -23.09 -5.76 -23.57
C THR A 79 -22.99 -7.28 -23.69
N ARG A 80 -23.91 -7.89 -24.45
CA ARG A 80 -23.90 -9.33 -24.70
C ARG A 80 -22.99 -9.66 -25.87
N ALA A 81 -22.05 -10.57 -25.66
CA ALA A 81 -21.21 -11.06 -26.75
C ALA A 81 -21.99 -12.07 -27.62
N VAL A 82 -21.76 -12.03 -28.93
CA VAL A 82 -22.50 -12.85 -29.91
C VAL A 82 -22.00 -14.30 -29.94
N SER A 83 -20.75 -14.54 -29.52
CA SER A 83 -20.05 -15.82 -29.68
C SER A 83 -19.93 -16.53 -28.32
N TRP A 84 -20.63 -17.66 -28.14
CA TRP A 84 -20.55 -18.47 -26.91
C TRP A 84 -19.14 -19.04 -26.68
N GLN A 85 -18.33 -19.13 -27.73
CA GLN A 85 -16.98 -19.69 -27.70
C GLN A 85 -16.04 -18.94 -26.74
N SER A 86 -16.30 -17.67 -26.42
CA SER A 86 -15.49 -16.94 -25.42
C SER A 86 -15.63 -17.49 -24.00
N CYS A 87 -16.66 -18.30 -23.73
CA CYS A 87 -16.89 -18.98 -22.45
C CYS A 87 -16.34 -20.41 -22.43
N LEU A 88 -15.58 -20.85 -23.44
CA LEU A 88 -15.02 -22.20 -23.50
C LEU A 88 -13.53 -22.16 -23.87
N GLU A 89 -12.70 -22.76 -23.03
CA GLU A 89 -11.27 -22.93 -23.24
C GLU A 89 -10.88 -24.41 -23.22
N PHE A 90 -9.98 -24.81 -24.12
CA PHE A 90 -9.38 -26.14 -24.13
C PHE A 90 -7.91 -26.07 -23.71
N PHE A 91 -7.48 -26.99 -22.87
CA PHE A 91 -6.09 -27.09 -22.44
C PHE A 91 -5.59 -28.54 -22.47
N HIS A 92 -4.40 -28.77 -23.00
CA HIS A 92 -3.76 -30.09 -22.98
C HIS A 92 -2.68 -30.11 -21.89
N ALA A 93 -2.83 -30.98 -20.89
CA ALA A 93 -1.90 -31.09 -19.76
C ALA A 93 -0.99 -32.31 -19.93
N ASN A 94 0.32 -32.09 -19.92
CA ASN A 94 1.32 -33.18 -20.04
C ASN A 94 1.49 -33.94 -18.72
N SER A 95 1.21 -33.29 -17.59
CA SER A 95 1.32 -33.87 -16.25
C SER A 95 0.13 -33.48 -15.36
N HIS A 96 0.00 -34.15 -14.21
CA HIS A 96 -0.98 -33.75 -13.19
C HIS A 96 -0.67 -32.37 -12.60
N SER A 97 0.62 -32.04 -12.47
CA SER A 97 1.07 -30.73 -11.98
C SER A 97 0.69 -29.61 -12.95
N ASP A 98 0.84 -29.82 -14.27
CA ASP A 98 0.45 -28.83 -15.28
C ASP A 98 -1.06 -28.53 -15.25
N MET A 99 -1.87 -29.56 -15.06
CA MET A 99 -3.33 -29.44 -14.91
C MET A 99 -3.68 -28.59 -13.69
N LEU A 100 -3.10 -28.88 -12.52
CA LEU A 100 -3.32 -28.11 -11.29
C LEU A 100 -2.83 -26.67 -11.43
N LYS A 101 -1.62 -26.46 -11.99
CA LYS A 101 -1.04 -25.13 -12.22
C LYS A 101 -1.92 -24.29 -13.12
N LYS A 102 -2.46 -24.86 -14.20
CA LYS A 102 -3.40 -24.15 -15.08
C LYS A 102 -4.66 -23.72 -14.34
N MET A 103 -5.31 -24.63 -13.59
CA MET A 103 -6.53 -24.30 -12.85
C MET A 103 -6.28 -23.21 -11.79
N LEU A 104 -5.19 -23.32 -11.02
CA LEU A 104 -4.82 -22.31 -10.02
C LEU A 104 -4.44 -20.97 -10.63
N THR A 105 -3.79 -20.97 -11.81
CA THR A 105 -3.49 -19.74 -12.56
C THR A 105 -4.77 -19.05 -13.02
N VAL A 106 -5.73 -19.82 -13.55
CA VAL A 106 -7.04 -19.29 -13.97
C VAL A 106 -7.85 -18.76 -12.78
N GLN A 107 -7.73 -19.41 -11.62
CA GLN A 107 -8.36 -18.94 -10.39
C GLN A 107 -7.74 -17.62 -9.91
N ALA A 108 -6.42 -17.51 -9.89
CA ALA A 108 -5.68 -16.34 -9.42
C ALA A 108 -5.68 -15.15 -10.39
N SER A 109 -6.04 -15.36 -11.66
CA SER A 109 -5.97 -14.28 -12.65
C SER A 109 -6.94 -13.14 -12.33
N VAL A 110 -6.61 -11.92 -12.71
CA VAL A 110 -7.55 -10.80 -12.61
C VAL A 110 -8.69 -11.00 -13.61
N TRP A 111 -9.94 -10.78 -13.19
CA TRP A 111 -11.06 -10.74 -14.11
C TRP A 111 -11.23 -9.33 -14.66
N LEU A 112 -10.96 -9.14 -15.96
CA LEU A 112 -11.19 -7.88 -16.65
C LEU A 112 -12.62 -7.82 -17.20
N PRO A 113 -13.54 -7.02 -16.61
CA PRO A 113 -14.97 -7.06 -16.92
C PRO A 113 -15.30 -6.59 -18.34
N GLU A 114 -14.46 -5.74 -18.94
CA GLU A 114 -14.60 -5.24 -20.31
C GLU A 114 -14.20 -6.28 -21.37
N GLN A 115 -13.34 -7.25 -21.00
CA GLN A 115 -12.71 -8.16 -21.97
C GLN A 115 -13.16 -9.62 -21.80
N ASN A 116 -13.43 -10.05 -20.57
CA ASN A 116 -13.66 -11.45 -20.23
C ASN A 116 -15.10 -11.68 -19.77
N PRO A 117 -15.73 -12.81 -20.16
CA PRO A 117 -17.04 -13.16 -19.64
C PRO A 117 -16.95 -13.46 -18.13
N PRO A 118 -18.03 -13.20 -17.36
CA PRO A 118 -18.09 -13.60 -15.96
C PRO A 118 -18.22 -15.12 -15.77
N PHE A 119 -18.46 -15.89 -16.85
CA PHE A 119 -18.50 -17.34 -16.86
C PHE A 119 -17.51 -17.92 -17.88
N ASN A 120 -16.74 -18.93 -17.46
CA ASN A 120 -15.87 -19.68 -18.36
C ASN A 120 -15.86 -21.18 -18.01
N VAL A 121 -15.74 -22.02 -19.04
CA VAL A 121 -15.59 -23.47 -18.93
C VAL A 121 -14.22 -23.85 -19.47
N LEU A 122 -13.44 -24.57 -18.67
CA LEU A 122 -12.14 -25.08 -19.06
C LEU A 122 -12.19 -26.61 -19.16
N ILE A 123 -11.99 -27.14 -20.37
CA ILE A 123 -11.87 -28.57 -20.63
C ILE A 123 -10.39 -28.93 -20.71
N ILE A 124 -9.90 -29.68 -19.74
CA ILE A 124 -8.50 -30.11 -19.68
C ILE A 124 -8.39 -31.59 -20.08
N GLN A 125 -7.61 -31.87 -21.12
CA GLN A 125 -7.31 -33.24 -21.54
C GLN A 125 -5.93 -33.66 -21.03
N ARG A 126 -5.86 -34.82 -20.38
CA ARG A 126 -4.61 -35.47 -19.95
C ARG A 126 -4.68 -36.96 -20.26
N ASN A 127 -3.93 -37.41 -21.27
CA ASN A 127 -4.01 -38.77 -21.80
C ASN A 127 -5.48 -39.13 -22.14
N GLU A 128 -6.01 -40.22 -21.58
CA GLU A 128 -7.42 -40.67 -21.74
C GLU A 128 -8.38 -39.99 -20.77
N LYS A 129 -7.90 -39.19 -19.80
CA LYS A 129 -8.73 -38.53 -18.80
C LYS A 129 -9.10 -37.11 -19.22
N VAL A 130 -10.34 -36.73 -18.97
CA VAL A 130 -10.86 -35.38 -19.20
C VAL A 130 -11.29 -34.76 -17.88
N VAL A 131 -10.95 -33.49 -17.67
CA VAL A 131 -11.38 -32.69 -16.53
C VAL A 131 -12.21 -31.52 -17.04
N LEU A 132 -13.38 -31.33 -16.41
CA LEU A 132 -14.24 -30.18 -16.61
C LEU A 132 -14.06 -29.23 -15.44
N ALA A 133 -13.66 -27.99 -15.70
CA ALA A 133 -13.62 -26.93 -14.70
C ALA A 133 -14.59 -25.80 -15.08
N LEU A 134 -15.42 -25.38 -14.13
CA LEU A 134 -16.31 -24.24 -14.24
C LEU A 134 -15.74 -23.08 -13.44
N ILE A 135 -15.68 -21.91 -14.07
CA ILE A 135 -15.24 -20.65 -13.45
C ILE A 135 -16.40 -19.68 -13.49
N LEU A 136 -16.88 -19.29 -12.31
CA LEU A 136 -17.98 -18.35 -12.12
C LEU A 136 -17.49 -17.12 -11.37
N HIS A 137 -17.76 -15.93 -11.89
CA HIS A 137 -17.54 -14.68 -11.17
C HIS A 137 -18.75 -14.35 -10.27
N GLU A 138 -18.49 -13.82 -9.06
CA GLU A 138 -19.50 -13.48 -8.05
C GLU A 138 -20.58 -12.52 -8.57
N ILE A 139 -20.26 -11.73 -9.60
CA ILE A 139 -21.21 -10.82 -10.27
C ILE A 139 -22.46 -11.55 -10.81
N LEU A 140 -22.35 -12.86 -11.06
CA LEU A 140 -23.46 -13.72 -11.52
C LEU A 140 -24.30 -14.30 -10.40
N ALA A 141 -24.03 -14.01 -9.12
CA ALA A 141 -24.68 -14.74 -8.03
C ALA A 141 -26.21 -14.59 -8.05
N GLN A 142 -26.75 -13.44 -8.45
CA GLN A 142 -28.21 -13.24 -8.61
C GLN A 142 -28.81 -13.97 -9.83
N THR A 143 -27.96 -14.36 -10.78
CA THR A 143 -28.34 -15.01 -12.04
C THR A 143 -28.36 -16.53 -11.91
N CYS A 144 -27.29 -17.12 -11.37
CA CYS A 144 -27.14 -18.57 -11.28
C CYS A 144 -26.03 -18.96 -10.30
N HIS A 145 -26.14 -20.15 -9.71
CA HIS A 145 -25.06 -20.77 -8.94
C HIS A 145 -24.36 -21.90 -9.69
N GLU A 146 -23.13 -22.20 -9.28
CA GLU A 146 -22.29 -23.25 -9.85
C GLU A 146 -22.99 -24.63 -9.94
N THR A 147 -23.69 -25.05 -8.88
CA THR A 147 -24.40 -26.35 -8.85
C THR A 147 -25.53 -26.40 -9.88
N GLU A 148 -26.20 -25.27 -10.12
CA GLU A 148 -27.28 -25.17 -11.10
C GLU A 148 -26.73 -25.22 -12.52
N ILE A 149 -25.60 -24.54 -12.79
CA ILE A 149 -24.91 -24.64 -14.08
C ILE A 149 -24.48 -26.08 -14.33
N LEU A 150 -23.93 -26.76 -13.33
CA LEU A 150 -23.52 -28.15 -13.45
C LEU A 150 -24.72 -29.08 -13.75
N GLU A 151 -25.83 -28.93 -13.03
CA GLU A 151 -27.06 -29.68 -13.29
C GLU A 151 -27.63 -29.43 -14.69
N MET A 152 -27.66 -28.16 -15.12
CA MET A 152 -28.07 -27.78 -16.47
C MET A 152 -27.15 -28.41 -17.52
N LEU A 153 -25.84 -28.47 -17.25
CA LEU A 153 -24.83 -29.04 -18.15
C LEU A 153 -24.98 -30.54 -18.28
N ILE A 154 -25.22 -31.24 -17.17
CA ILE A 154 -25.53 -32.67 -17.18
C ILE A 154 -26.81 -32.95 -17.97
N ARG A 155 -27.87 -32.16 -17.75
CA ARG A 155 -29.14 -32.33 -18.45
C ARG A 155 -29.03 -32.03 -19.95
N ALA A 156 -28.35 -30.95 -20.31
CA ALA A 156 -28.10 -30.56 -21.69
C ALA A 156 -27.24 -31.61 -22.41
N TYR A 157 -26.22 -32.16 -21.74
CA TYR A 157 -25.42 -33.28 -22.26
C TYR A 157 -26.28 -34.53 -22.51
N ALA A 158 -27.26 -34.81 -21.64
CA ALA A 158 -28.23 -35.89 -21.83
C ALA A 158 -29.30 -35.58 -22.90
N GLY A 159 -29.25 -34.43 -23.57
CA GLY A 159 -30.19 -34.03 -24.63
C GLY A 159 -31.51 -33.45 -24.11
N HIS A 160 -31.61 -33.12 -22.82
CA HIS A 160 -32.80 -32.48 -22.25
C HIS A 160 -32.75 -30.95 -22.43
N LEU A 161 -33.93 -30.32 -22.46
CA LEU A 161 -34.05 -28.86 -22.51
C LEU A 161 -33.51 -28.21 -21.23
N VAL A 162 -32.71 -27.16 -21.42
CA VAL A 162 -32.19 -26.31 -20.34
C VAL A 162 -33.35 -25.56 -19.67
N LYS A 163 -33.55 -25.77 -18.38
CA LYS A 163 -34.50 -25.00 -17.56
C LYS A 163 -33.76 -23.90 -16.82
N LEU A 164 -34.24 -22.67 -16.94
CA LEU A 164 -33.65 -21.52 -16.24
C LEU A 164 -33.87 -21.63 -14.73
N PRO A 165 -32.85 -21.31 -13.92
CA PRO A 165 -33.03 -21.18 -12.48
C PRO A 165 -33.95 -19.99 -12.17
N PRO A 166 -34.72 -20.03 -11.07
CA PRO A 166 -35.43 -18.85 -10.60
C PRO A 166 -34.42 -17.76 -10.17
N LEU A 167 -34.71 -16.49 -10.49
CA LEU A 167 -33.94 -15.34 -10.02
C LEU A 167 -33.88 -15.32 -8.48
N LYS A 168 -32.68 -15.11 -7.93
CA LYS A 168 -32.45 -15.14 -6.48
C LYS A 168 -32.03 -13.80 -5.93
N ARG A 169 -32.44 -13.52 -4.69
CA ARG A 169 -31.79 -12.49 -3.87
C ARG A 169 -30.62 -13.14 -3.13
N VAL A 170 -29.41 -12.79 -3.53
CA VAL A 170 -28.18 -13.29 -2.89
C VAL A 170 -27.75 -12.33 -1.79
N SER A 171 -27.34 -12.90 -0.67
CA SER A 171 -26.58 -12.20 0.36
C SER A 171 -25.12 -12.61 0.19
N LEU A 172 -24.23 -11.61 0.06
CA LEU A 172 -22.79 -11.84 0.08
C LEU A 172 -22.42 -12.55 1.39
N LEU A 173 -21.43 -13.45 1.35
CA LEU A 173 -20.76 -13.87 2.58
C LEU A 173 -20.39 -12.59 3.36
N PRO A 174 -20.88 -12.38 4.59
CA PRO A 174 -20.71 -11.12 5.32
C PRO A 174 -19.28 -10.94 5.85
N TYR A 175 -18.31 -11.63 5.25
CA TYR A 175 -16.93 -11.64 5.67
C TYR A 175 -16.20 -10.45 5.04
N ASP A 176 -16.07 -9.39 5.83
CA ASP A 176 -15.29 -8.18 5.53
C ASP A 176 -13.84 -8.27 6.03
N GLY A 177 -13.40 -9.46 6.47
CA GLY A 177 -12.08 -9.71 7.04
C GLY A 177 -11.93 -9.33 8.52
N LYS A 178 -12.99 -8.89 9.21
CA LYS A 178 -12.92 -8.38 10.60
C LYS A 178 -13.37 -9.36 11.70
N ALA A 179 -13.75 -10.59 11.37
CA ALA A 179 -14.26 -11.53 12.37
C ALA A 179 -13.14 -11.97 13.35
N THR A 180 -13.47 -12.00 14.65
CA THR A 180 -12.59 -12.50 15.71
C THR A 180 -12.27 -13.97 15.51
N SER A 181 -10.98 -14.33 15.57
CA SER A 181 -10.58 -15.70 15.30
C SER A 181 -11.17 -16.68 16.32
N VAL A 182 -11.91 -17.68 15.84
CA VAL A 182 -12.65 -18.63 16.68
C VAL A 182 -11.71 -19.48 17.54
N VAL A 183 -10.54 -19.83 16.99
CA VAL A 183 -9.50 -20.66 17.65
C VAL A 183 -8.13 -20.01 17.43
N SER A 184 -7.81 -18.99 18.22
CA SER A 184 -6.64 -18.11 18.02
C SER A 184 -5.28 -18.78 18.04
N TRP A 185 -5.14 -19.95 18.68
CA TRP A 185 -3.90 -20.73 18.70
C TRP A 185 -3.66 -21.54 17.43
N LEU A 186 -4.67 -21.67 16.55
CA LEU A 186 -4.53 -22.29 15.23
C LEU A 186 -4.17 -21.29 14.13
N CYS A 187 -4.16 -19.99 14.41
CA CYS A 187 -3.73 -18.95 13.47
C CYS A 187 -2.20 -18.87 13.36
N CYS A 188 -1.69 -18.55 12.18
CA CYS A 188 -0.25 -18.46 11.91
C CYS A 188 0.44 -17.43 12.81
N ARG A 189 1.33 -17.90 13.69
CA ARG A 189 2.31 -17.08 14.44
C ARG A 189 3.70 -17.54 14.05
N ASN A 190 4.34 -16.89 13.08
CA ASN A 190 5.68 -17.19 12.56
C ASN A 190 5.91 -18.64 12.07
N ASN A 191 6.43 -18.83 10.85
CA ASN A 191 7.56 -19.74 10.67
C ASN A 191 8.13 -19.71 9.25
N GLU A 192 9.42 -19.40 9.19
CA GLU A 192 10.35 -19.91 8.19
C GLU A 192 10.41 -21.45 8.28
N ASN A 193 10.41 -22.11 7.12
CA ASN A 193 10.69 -23.54 6.93
C ASN A 193 9.71 -24.56 7.54
N ALA A 194 8.63 -24.88 6.81
CA ALA A 194 7.87 -26.13 7.01
C ALA A 194 7.36 -26.75 5.70
N THR A 195 7.63 -28.04 5.52
CA THR A 195 7.14 -28.85 4.39
C THR A 195 5.78 -29.47 4.74
N ILE A 196 4.74 -29.11 4.00
CA ILE A 196 3.37 -29.58 4.22
C ILE A 196 3.10 -30.83 3.38
N HIS A 197 2.47 -31.83 4.00
CA HIS A 197 1.84 -32.96 3.32
C HIS A 197 0.33 -32.69 3.26
N SER A 198 -0.18 -32.24 2.12
CA SER A 198 -1.61 -32.26 1.84
C SER A 198 -1.90 -33.38 0.84
N SER A 199 -3.16 -33.75 0.66
CA SER A 199 -3.60 -34.66 -0.40
C SER A 199 -3.29 -34.16 -1.82
N PHE A 200 -2.79 -32.93 -1.95
CA PHE A 200 -2.18 -32.36 -3.14
C PHE A 200 -0.67 -32.47 -2.98
N GLY A 201 -0.06 -33.38 -3.74
CA GLY A 201 1.35 -33.76 -3.62
C GLY A 201 2.35 -32.59 -3.45
N LYS A 202 3.53 -32.94 -2.93
CA LYS A 202 4.65 -32.08 -2.48
C LYS A 202 5.17 -30.99 -3.44
N GLU A 203 4.61 -30.80 -4.63
CA GLU A 203 5.31 -30.19 -5.77
C GLU A 203 4.63 -28.94 -6.36
N THR A 204 4.12 -28.04 -5.52
CA THR A 204 3.67 -26.73 -6.04
C THR A 204 4.23 -25.58 -5.20
N ASP A 205 5.14 -24.80 -5.81
CA ASP A 205 5.59 -23.48 -5.38
C ASP A 205 4.42 -22.49 -5.49
N LEU A 206 3.47 -22.60 -4.57
CA LEU A 206 2.36 -21.67 -4.42
C LEU A 206 2.65 -20.77 -3.22
N ASN A 207 2.27 -19.50 -3.32
CA ASN A 207 2.31 -18.59 -2.18
C ASN A 207 1.18 -18.99 -1.20
N LYS A 208 1.51 -19.84 -0.23
CA LYS A 208 0.55 -20.54 0.63
C LYS A 208 -0.19 -19.59 1.59
N ASP A 209 0.40 -18.43 1.88
CA ASP A 209 -0.12 -17.48 2.86
C ASP A 209 -1.38 -16.72 2.36
N ARG A 210 -1.79 -16.95 1.11
CA ARG A 210 -2.98 -16.33 0.49
C ARG A 210 -4.10 -17.33 0.13
N LEU A 211 -3.92 -18.61 0.40
CA LEU A 211 -4.85 -19.66 -0.01
C LEU A 211 -5.67 -20.20 1.16
N ALA A 212 -7.00 -20.15 1.03
CA ALA A 212 -7.88 -20.98 1.85
C ALA A 212 -7.77 -22.43 1.39
N LEU A 213 -7.34 -23.30 2.31
CA LEU A 213 -7.09 -24.71 2.03
C LEU A 213 -8.34 -25.54 2.31
N ARG A 214 -8.48 -26.67 1.59
CA ARG A 214 -9.64 -27.55 1.69
C ARG A 214 -9.23 -29.00 1.94
N TRP A 215 -9.95 -29.67 2.84
CA TRP A 215 -9.74 -31.09 3.18
C TRP A 215 -11.07 -31.84 3.05
N LYS A 216 -11.08 -32.96 2.33
CA LYS A 216 -12.25 -33.81 2.14
C LYS A 216 -12.06 -35.17 2.82
N THR A 217 -13.09 -35.66 3.49
CA THR A 217 -13.14 -37.03 4.04
C THR A 217 -14.53 -37.62 3.85
N GLY A 218 -14.60 -38.91 3.50
CA GLY A 218 -15.85 -39.66 3.42
C GLY A 218 -16.24 -40.25 4.78
N LEU A 219 -17.54 -40.32 5.04
CA LEU A 219 -18.13 -40.94 6.23
C LEU A 219 -19.33 -41.81 5.84
N LYS A 220 -19.35 -43.03 6.34
CA LYS A 220 -20.53 -43.89 6.25
C LYS A 220 -21.56 -43.41 7.27
N ILE A 221 -22.79 -43.15 6.82
CA ILE A 221 -23.86 -42.62 7.68
C ILE A 221 -24.17 -43.59 8.83
N ASN A 222 -24.01 -44.90 8.60
CA ASN A 222 -24.21 -45.93 9.63
C ASN A 222 -23.11 -45.95 10.71
N GLU A 223 -21.96 -45.32 10.49
CA GLU A 223 -20.88 -45.21 11.51
C GLU A 223 -21.17 -44.14 12.57
N LEU A 224 -22.19 -43.30 12.37
CA LEU A 224 -22.60 -42.24 13.32
C LEU A 224 -23.47 -42.79 14.49
N GLU A 225 -23.19 -44.00 15.00
CA GLU A 225 -24.14 -44.86 15.74
C GLU A 225 -24.34 -44.61 17.26
N LYS A 226 -25.49 -45.13 17.76
CA LYS A 226 -26.27 -44.88 19.03
C LYS A 226 -27.21 -43.67 19.07
N SER A 227 -27.06 -42.66 18.20
CA SER A 227 -27.84 -41.41 18.27
C SER A 227 -28.78 -41.14 17.07
N LEU A 228 -28.83 -42.04 16.08
CA LEU A 228 -29.70 -41.89 14.90
C LEU A 228 -31.08 -42.55 15.10
N PRO A 229 -32.21 -41.83 14.97
CA PRO A 229 -33.54 -42.41 15.04
C PRO A 229 -33.85 -43.29 13.81
N SER A 230 -34.61 -44.38 14.02
CA SER A 230 -34.94 -45.37 12.99
C SER A 230 -35.78 -44.82 11.83
N ASN A 231 -36.44 -43.67 12.01
CA ASN A 231 -37.21 -42.97 10.98
C ASN A 231 -36.50 -41.64 10.66
N ARG A 232 -35.65 -41.62 9.63
CA ARG A 232 -34.81 -40.46 9.30
C ARG A 232 -35.64 -39.41 8.56
N LEU A 233 -35.86 -38.25 9.18
CA LEU A 233 -36.36 -37.08 8.46
C LEU A 233 -35.29 -36.56 7.48
N PRO A 234 -35.69 -36.01 6.32
CA PRO A 234 -34.78 -35.26 5.47
C PRO A 234 -34.06 -34.19 6.29
N HIS A 235 -32.75 -34.01 6.08
CA HIS A 235 -31.87 -33.06 6.79
C HIS A 235 -31.43 -33.43 8.22
N TYR A 236 -31.88 -34.55 8.81
CA TYR A 236 -31.45 -34.92 10.17
C TYR A 236 -29.93 -35.14 10.29
N VAL A 237 -29.34 -35.86 9.34
CA VAL A 237 -27.89 -36.13 9.31
C VAL A 237 -27.07 -34.83 9.16
N PRO A 238 -27.39 -33.93 8.20
CA PRO A 238 -26.78 -32.61 8.14
C PRO A 238 -26.93 -31.79 9.41
N ALA A 239 -28.10 -31.81 10.06
CA ALA A 239 -28.34 -31.08 11.30
C ALA A 239 -27.49 -31.60 12.46
N LEU A 240 -27.36 -32.94 12.59
CA LEU A 240 -26.49 -33.59 13.57
C LEU A 240 -25.01 -33.20 13.38
N ILE A 241 -24.51 -33.29 12.15
CA ILE A 241 -23.11 -32.94 11.84
C ILE A 241 -22.85 -31.45 12.09
N SER A 242 -23.78 -30.58 11.70
CA SER A 242 -23.69 -29.12 11.93
C SER A 242 -23.64 -28.78 13.42
N ALA A 243 -24.51 -29.40 14.22
CA ALA A 243 -24.55 -29.22 15.67
C ALA A 243 -23.22 -29.64 16.32
N ARG A 244 -22.72 -30.82 15.97
CA ARG A 244 -21.46 -31.35 16.51
C ARG A 244 -20.24 -30.57 16.04
N PHE A 245 -20.24 -30.04 14.82
CA PHE A 245 -19.15 -29.20 14.33
C PHE A 245 -19.04 -27.91 15.12
N ALA A 246 -20.17 -27.23 15.34
CA ALA A 246 -20.21 -26.03 16.16
C ALA A 246 -19.74 -26.28 17.59
N GLN A 247 -20.22 -27.36 18.22
CA GLN A 247 -19.76 -27.75 19.57
C GLN A 247 -18.26 -28.07 19.60
N PHE A 248 -17.75 -28.80 18.60
CA PHE A 248 -16.34 -29.15 18.49
C PHE A 248 -15.44 -27.91 18.41
N ILE A 249 -15.81 -26.94 17.57
CA ILE A 249 -15.05 -25.69 17.42
C ILE A 249 -15.16 -24.81 18.68
N ALA A 250 -16.34 -24.73 19.30
CA ALA A 250 -16.53 -24.00 20.56
C ALA A 250 -15.64 -24.56 21.68
N LEU A 251 -15.53 -25.89 21.77
CA LEU A 251 -14.65 -26.57 22.73
C LEU A 251 -13.17 -26.26 22.48
N LEU A 252 -12.72 -26.25 21.22
CA LEU A 252 -11.33 -25.95 20.85
C LEU A 252 -10.92 -24.50 21.13
N GLY A 253 -11.86 -23.56 20.98
CA GLY A 253 -11.64 -22.14 21.19
C GLY A 253 -11.88 -21.66 22.63
N SER A 254 -12.33 -22.54 23.54
CA SER A 254 -12.81 -22.14 24.89
C SER A 254 -13.91 -21.07 24.86
N GLN A 255 -14.76 -21.09 23.83
CA GLN A 255 -15.75 -20.03 23.59
C GLN A 255 -17.00 -20.22 24.47
N LYS A 256 -17.48 -19.12 25.07
CA LYS A 256 -18.73 -19.12 25.86
C LYS A 256 -19.99 -19.02 25.01
N LYS A 257 -19.89 -18.49 23.78
CA LYS A 257 -20.97 -18.41 22.80
C LYS A 257 -20.37 -18.52 21.40
N LEU A 258 -21.06 -19.20 20.51
CA LEU A 258 -20.66 -19.37 19.12
C LEU A 258 -21.87 -19.21 18.21
N THR A 259 -21.75 -18.42 17.15
CA THR A 259 -22.81 -18.29 16.15
C THR A 259 -22.58 -19.26 15.00
N LEU A 260 -23.50 -20.20 14.80
CA LEU A 260 -23.54 -21.10 13.65
C LEU A 260 -24.30 -20.42 12.49
N CYS A 261 -23.59 -20.21 11.38
CA CYS A 261 -24.13 -19.68 10.14
C CYS A 261 -24.39 -20.83 9.15
N LEU A 262 -25.67 -21.12 8.91
CA LEU A 262 -26.11 -22.11 7.92
C LEU A 262 -26.30 -21.44 6.56
N LEU A 263 -25.58 -21.90 5.55
CA LEU A 263 -25.67 -21.42 4.18
C LEU A 263 -26.58 -22.31 3.34
N GLN A 264 -27.65 -21.73 2.82
CA GLN A 264 -28.58 -22.36 1.90
C GLN A 264 -28.62 -21.61 0.56
N SER A 265 -29.20 -22.26 -0.46
CA SER A 265 -29.32 -21.72 -1.82
C SER A 265 -30.14 -20.42 -1.92
N ASP A 266 -30.90 -20.08 -0.88
CA ASP A 266 -31.83 -18.96 -0.78
C ASP A 266 -31.44 -17.96 0.34
N GLY A 267 -30.25 -18.11 0.93
CA GLY A 267 -29.70 -17.17 1.91
C GLY A 267 -28.99 -17.85 3.09
N PHE A 268 -28.62 -17.04 4.08
CA PHE A 268 -28.00 -17.50 5.32
C PHE A 268 -29.01 -17.52 6.47
N ARG A 269 -28.81 -18.42 7.43
CA ARG A 269 -29.57 -18.50 8.68
C ARG A 269 -28.60 -18.58 9.86
N ARG A 270 -28.73 -17.71 10.85
CA ARG A 270 -27.88 -17.70 12.05
C ARG A 270 -28.55 -18.41 13.22
N LEU A 271 -27.77 -19.15 14.01
CA LEU A 271 -28.18 -19.79 15.26
C LEU A 271 -27.06 -19.58 16.29
N VAL A 272 -27.35 -18.87 17.37
CA VAL A 272 -26.43 -18.75 18.51
C VAL A 272 -26.47 -20.05 19.31
N ILE A 273 -25.30 -20.62 19.59
CA ILE A 273 -25.13 -21.84 20.36
C ILE A 273 -24.46 -21.46 21.69
N GLU A 274 -25.18 -21.76 22.78
CA GLU A 274 -24.69 -21.58 24.15
C GLU A 274 -24.15 -22.92 24.72
N PRO A 275 -23.22 -22.90 25.69
CA PRO A 275 -22.47 -24.09 26.11
C PRO A 275 -23.34 -25.13 26.84
N ASP A 276 -24.47 -24.72 27.37
CA ASP A 276 -25.43 -25.50 28.15
C ASP A 276 -26.61 -26.02 27.30
N MET A 277 -26.67 -25.68 26.01
CA MET A 277 -27.70 -26.20 25.10
C MET A 277 -27.52 -27.71 24.87
N ALA A 278 -28.60 -28.47 25.09
CA ALA A 278 -28.60 -29.90 24.78
C ALA A 278 -28.46 -30.15 23.27
N GLU A 279 -27.70 -31.19 22.87
CA GLU A 279 -27.49 -31.56 21.44
C GLU A 279 -28.84 -31.71 20.70
N THR A 280 -29.85 -32.31 21.34
CA THR A 280 -31.20 -32.47 20.78
C THR A 280 -31.91 -31.14 20.51
N GLN A 281 -31.69 -30.12 21.35
CA GLN A 281 -32.25 -28.78 21.17
C GLN A 281 -31.57 -28.03 20.02
N ILE A 282 -30.24 -28.17 19.89
CA ILE A 282 -29.47 -27.59 18.77
C ILE A 282 -29.92 -28.23 17.46
N ILE A 283 -30.00 -29.57 17.40
CA ILE A 283 -30.45 -30.30 16.20
C ILE A 283 -31.86 -29.87 15.80
N SER A 284 -32.81 -29.78 16.73
CA SER A 284 -34.17 -29.32 16.43
C SER A 284 -34.17 -27.91 15.84
N SER A 285 -33.40 -26.99 16.42
CA SER A 285 -33.32 -25.59 15.95
C SER A 285 -32.70 -25.48 14.56
N ILE A 286 -31.70 -26.33 14.25
CA ILE A 286 -31.09 -26.41 12.93
C ILE A 286 -32.09 -27.01 11.93
N MET A 287 -32.80 -28.08 12.31
CA MET A 287 -33.83 -28.70 11.47
C MET A 287 -34.94 -27.71 11.10
N ASP A 288 -35.44 -26.95 12.07
CA ASP A 288 -36.45 -25.92 11.84
C ASP A 288 -35.95 -24.86 10.86
N LYS A 289 -34.69 -24.41 11.01
CA LYS A 289 -34.07 -23.44 10.09
C LYS A 289 -33.83 -24.01 8.68
N LEU A 290 -33.46 -25.28 8.56
CA LEU A 290 -33.26 -25.95 7.28
C LEU A 290 -34.59 -26.20 6.53
N GLN A 291 -35.70 -26.35 7.27
CA GLN A 291 -37.04 -26.60 6.72
C GLN A 291 -37.87 -25.32 6.51
N ALA A 292 -37.50 -24.21 7.15
CA ALA A 292 -38.20 -22.94 7.03
C ALA A 292 -38.23 -22.45 5.58
N GLN A 293 -39.42 -22.09 5.09
CA GLN A 293 -39.55 -21.40 3.80
C GLN A 293 -38.94 -19.98 3.91
N PRO A 294 -38.37 -19.44 2.82
CA PRO A 294 -37.90 -18.07 2.79
C PRO A 294 -39.07 -17.12 3.08
N ASN A 295 -39.05 -16.43 4.23
CA ASN A 295 -40.09 -15.47 4.62
C ASN A 295 -39.86 -14.15 3.88
N GLU A 296 -40.81 -13.71 3.04
CA GLU A 296 -40.66 -12.52 2.19
C GLU A 296 -40.39 -11.19 2.96
N ASP A 297 -40.74 -11.12 4.25
CA ASP A 297 -40.82 -9.86 5.02
C ASP A 297 -39.57 -9.46 5.85
N HIS A 298 -38.51 -10.28 5.92
CA HIS A 298 -37.30 -9.93 6.71
C HIS A 298 -36.12 -9.37 5.89
N PHE A 299 -36.25 -9.23 4.58
CA PHE A 299 -35.12 -9.02 3.67
C PHE A 299 -34.65 -7.56 3.46
N LEU A 300 -35.07 -6.62 4.32
CA LEU A 300 -34.55 -5.24 4.37
C LEU A 300 -34.02 -4.81 5.75
N SER A 301 -33.86 -5.75 6.69
CA SER A 301 -33.40 -5.47 8.05
C SER A 301 -32.06 -6.11 8.44
N ASP A 302 -31.44 -6.91 7.59
CA ASP A 302 -30.10 -7.43 7.85
C ASP A 302 -29.06 -6.55 7.16
N ALA A 303 -28.93 -5.32 7.66
CA ALA A 303 -27.59 -4.75 7.76
C ALA A 303 -26.72 -5.78 8.47
N PRO A 304 -25.43 -5.95 8.12
CA PRO A 304 -24.53 -6.67 9.01
C PRO A 304 -24.73 -6.05 10.39
N VAL A 305 -25.08 -6.87 11.40
CA VAL A 305 -25.11 -6.39 12.78
C VAL A 305 -23.67 -6.02 13.10
N THR A 306 -23.30 -4.78 12.78
CA THR A 306 -22.11 -4.11 13.24
C THR A 306 -22.19 -4.12 14.75
N GLY A 307 -21.43 -5.01 15.40
CA GLY A 307 -21.34 -5.08 16.86
C GLY A 307 -21.62 -6.43 17.52
N SER A 308 -21.70 -7.54 16.80
CA SER A 308 -21.61 -8.87 17.43
C SER A 308 -20.14 -9.30 17.53
N ASP A 309 -19.54 -9.17 18.71
CA ASP A 309 -18.19 -9.69 19.03
C ASP A 309 -18.11 -11.23 19.09
N GLU A 310 -19.23 -11.94 18.84
CA GLU A 310 -19.29 -13.39 18.96
C GLU A 310 -18.65 -14.11 17.76
N PRO A 311 -17.80 -15.14 17.99
CA PRO A 311 -17.16 -15.91 16.93
C PRO A 311 -18.17 -16.70 16.11
N GLU A 312 -17.98 -16.71 14.78
CA GLU A 312 -18.87 -17.37 13.83
C GLU A 312 -18.23 -18.59 13.17
N VAL A 313 -19.01 -19.66 12.97
CA VAL A 313 -18.63 -20.81 12.15
C VAL A 313 -19.65 -21.05 11.05
N TYR A 314 -19.17 -21.51 9.91
CA TYR A 314 -19.98 -21.58 8.69
C TYR A 314 -20.21 -23.04 8.30
N VAL A 315 -21.46 -23.38 7.95
CA VAL A 315 -21.81 -24.72 7.48
C VAL A 315 -22.69 -24.64 6.24
N ARG A 316 -22.34 -25.41 5.21
CA ARG A 316 -22.99 -25.43 3.90
C ARG A 316 -23.39 -26.85 3.48
N LEU A 317 -24.54 -27.00 2.84
CA LEU A 317 -24.95 -28.27 2.23
C LEU A 317 -24.86 -28.14 0.69
N LEU A 318 -23.97 -28.92 0.06
CA LEU A 318 -23.65 -28.81 -1.37
C LEU A 318 -24.58 -29.62 -2.29
N SER A 319 -25.13 -30.73 -1.78
CA SER A 319 -25.94 -31.65 -2.59
C SER A 319 -27.24 -32.03 -1.87
N ARG A 320 -28.35 -32.14 -2.61
CA ARG A 320 -29.60 -32.71 -2.11
C ARG A 320 -29.70 -34.20 -2.46
N PRO A 321 -30.26 -35.06 -1.59
CA PRO A 321 -30.35 -36.50 -1.83
C PRO A 321 -31.02 -36.91 -3.15
N ASN A 322 -31.89 -36.06 -3.70
CA ASN A 322 -32.67 -36.35 -4.90
C ASN A 322 -31.92 -36.09 -6.23
N ASP A 323 -30.80 -35.37 -6.21
CA ASP A 323 -30.08 -34.94 -7.43
C ASP A 323 -28.88 -35.84 -7.78
N LEU A 324 -28.56 -36.84 -6.94
CA LEU A 324 -27.38 -37.71 -7.06
C LEU A 324 -27.36 -38.61 -8.32
N ILE A 325 -28.51 -39.09 -8.78
CA ILE A 325 -28.58 -40.17 -9.79
C ILE A 325 -28.14 -39.67 -11.18
N GLU A 326 -28.40 -38.41 -11.53
CA GLU A 326 -28.00 -37.85 -12.83
C GLU A 326 -26.53 -37.39 -12.83
N GLN A 327 -26.01 -36.87 -11.71
CA GLN A 327 -24.63 -36.41 -11.58
C GLN A 327 -23.59 -37.54 -11.73
N GLN A 328 -23.88 -38.73 -11.19
CA GLN A 328 -22.98 -39.88 -11.24
C GLN A 328 -22.79 -40.49 -12.65
N ARG A 329 -23.65 -40.14 -13.62
CA ARG A 329 -23.53 -40.64 -15.01
C ARG A 329 -22.44 -39.95 -15.82
N LEU A 330 -22.09 -38.71 -15.47
CA LEU A 330 -21.13 -37.89 -16.21
C LEU A 330 -19.84 -37.68 -15.39
N LEU A 331 -19.96 -37.50 -14.08
CA LEU A 331 -18.85 -37.13 -13.22
C LEU A 331 -18.29 -38.36 -12.51
N SER A 332 -16.98 -38.55 -12.60
CA SER A 332 -16.26 -39.63 -11.94
C SER A 332 -15.80 -39.23 -10.53
N GLN A 333 -15.22 -38.04 -10.38
CA GLN A 333 -14.69 -37.55 -9.10
C GLN A 333 -14.63 -36.02 -9.06
N SER A 334 -14.95 -35.39 -7.92
CA SER A 334 -14.70 -33.95 -7.70
C SER A 334 -13.22 -33.68 -7.36
N ILE A 335 -12.66 -32.63 -7.96
CA ILE A 335 -11.28 -32.18 -7.72
C ILE A 335 -11.34 -30.99 -6.75
N LEU A 336 -10.80 -31.19 -5.55
CA LEU A 336 -10.90 -30.22 -4.46
C LEU A 336 -9.76 -29.19 -4.47
N LEU A 337 -9.89 -28.09 -5.20
CA LEU A 337 -8.81 -27.09 -5.25
C LEU A 337 -8.82 -26.15 -4.05
N PRO A 338 -7.65 -25.65 -3.59
CA PRO A 338 -7.61 -24.51 -2.67
C PRO A 338 -8.21 -23.27 -3.35
N THR A 339 -8.55 -22.24 -2.57
CA THR A 339 -9.12 -21.01 -3.12
C THR A 339 -8.44 -19.74 -2.66
N TYR A 340 -8.32 -18.78 -3.58
CA TYR A 340 -7.88 -17.40 -3.30
C TYR A 340 -9.02 -16.51 -2.81
N GLU A 341 -10.26 -16.99 -2.92
CA GLU A 341 -11.42 -16.33 -2.32
C GLU A 341 -11.24 -16.23 -0.81
N MET A 342 -11.47 -15.06 -0.22
CA MET A 342 -11.45 -14.87 1.23
C MET A 342 -12.51 -15.78 1.87
N ARG A 343 -12.09 -16.63 2.80
CA ARG A 343 -12.95 -17.58 3.50
C ARG A 343 -12.93 -17.31 5.00
N PRO A 344 -14.04 -17.58 5.72
CA PRO A 344 -14.02 -17.55 7.17
C PRO A 344 -13.02 -18.58 7.71
N ASP A 345 -12.57 -18.40 8.96
CA ASP A 345 -11.58 -19.29 9.58
C ASP A 345 -11.94 -20.77 9.44
N PHE A 346 -13.23 -21.11 9.60
CA PHE A 346 -13.74 -22.47 9.47
C PHE A 346 -15.08 -22.51 8.75
N GLU A 347 -15.11 -23.15 7.58
CA GLU A 347 -16.33 -23.52 6.85
C GLU A 347 -16.39 -25.03 6.63
N LEU A 348 -17.47 -25.68 7.06
CA LEU A 348 -17.73 -27.09 6.80
C LEU A 348 -18.81 -27.25 5.74
N ALA A 349 -18.47 -27.86 4.61
CA ALA A 349 -19.41 -28.25 3.58
C ALA A 349 -19.72 -29.76 3.63
N MET A 350 -20.95 -30.12 3.31
CA MET A 350 -21.44 -31.51 3.28
C MET A 350 -21.95 -31.88 1.90
N GLU A 351 -21.52 -33.03 1.39
CA GLU A 351 -21.88 -33.58 0.08
C GLU A 351 -22.28 -35.06 0.25
N TYR A 352 -23.47 -35.44 -0.20
CA TYR A 352 -23.89 -36.84 -0.26
C TYR A 352 -23.22 -37.49 -1.46
N GLU A 353 -22.49 -38.60 -1.24
CA GLU A 353 -21.91 -39.40 -2.31
C GLU A 353 -22.80 -40.58 -2.69
N SER A 354 -23.60 -41.06 -1.73
CA SER A 354 -24.64 -42.07 -1.96
C SER A 354 -25.73 -41.94 -0.88
N THR A 355 -26.72 -42.83 -0.90
CA THR A 355 -27.72 -42.92 0.19
C THR A 355 -27.12 -43.36 1.53
N GLU A 356 -25.91 -43.92 1.53
CA GLU A 356 -25.23 -44.46 2.71
C GLU A 356 -23.93 -43.72 3.09
N GLU A 357 -23.43 -42.83 2.22
CA GLU A 357 -22.15 -42.14 2.40
C GLU A 357 -22.30 -40.62 2.21
N ILE A 358 -21.66 -39.88 3.13
CA ILE A 358 -21.59 -38.42 3.12
C ILE A 358 -20.12 -37.99 3.24
N SER A 359 -19.72 -37.05 2.40
CA SER A 359 -18.42 -36.41 2.41
C SER A 359 -18.46 -35.08 3.14
N LEU A 360 -17.47 -34.87 4.00
CA LEU A 360 -17.23 -33.62 4.71
C LEU A 360 -16.06 -32.89 4.06
N ILE A 361 -16.24 -31.60 3.80
CA ILE A 361 -15.22 -30.73 3.21
C ILE A 361 -14.99 -29.57 4.18
N LEU A 362 -13.85 -29.57 4.88
CA LEU A 362 -13.44 -28.45 5.73
C LEU A 362 -12.63 -27.48 4.88
N THR A 363 -13.02 -26.22 4.88
CA THR A 363 -12.23 -25.11 4.33
C THR A 363 -11.73 -24.27 5.50
N THR A 364 -10.42 -24.01 5.55
CA THR A 364 -9.85 -23.06 6.52
C THR A 364 -9.52 -21.74 5.84
N GLY A 365 -9.81 -20.64 6.53
CA GLY A 365 -9.44 -19.29 6.09
C GLY A 365 -7.92 -19.11 5.99
N GLN A 366 -7.51 -18.06 5.28
CA GLN A 366 -6.11 -17.73 5.01
C GLN A 366 -5.29 -17.42 6.29
N SER A 367 -5.97 -16.99 7.35
CA SER A 367 -5.40 -16.71 8.68
C SER A 367 -5.00 -17.98 9.46
N VAL A 368 -5.56 -19.13 9.10
CA VAL A 368 -5.42 -20.39 9.82
C VAL A 368 -4.21 -21.16 9.29
N SER A 369 -3.42 -21.72 10.21
CA SER A 369 -2.25 -22.52 9.88
C SER A 369 -2.57 -23.62 8.88
N SER A 370 -1.72 -23.75 7.87
CA SER A 370 -1.84 -24.78 6.84
C SER A 370 -1.81 -26.22 7.38
N HIS A 371 -1.37 -26.40 8.62
CA HIS A 371 -1.31 -27.69 9.32
C HIS A 371 -2.56 -27.97 10.16
N ALA A 372 -3.43 -26.97 10.39
CA ALA A 372 -4.59 -27.08 11.25
C ALA A 372 -5.69 -27.94 10.63
N GLY A 373 -5.94 -27.83 9.33
CA GLY A 373 -7.11 -28.46 8.70
C GLY A 373 -7.10 -29.99 8.74
N GLU A 374 -5.96 -30.64 8.50
CA GLU A 374 -5.85 -32.11 8.61
C GLU A 374 -6.05 -32.59 10.05
N PHE A 375 -5.43 -31.90 11.01
CA PHE A 375 -5.59 -32.17 12.43
C PHE A 375 -7.05 -32.01 12.87
N LEU A 376 -7.70 -30.90 12.50
CA LEU A 376 -9.09 -30.61 12.83
C LEU A 376 -10.04 -31.63 12.22
N MET A 377 -9.86 -31.95 10.93
CA MET A 377 -10.72 -32.92 10.24
C MET A 377 -10.62 -34.30 10.90
N SER A 378 -9.41 -34.77 11.18
CA SER A 378 -9.20 -36.06 11.86
C SER A 378 -9.87 -36.11 13.23
N ARG A 379 -9.68 -35.07 14.06
CA ARG A 379 -10.27 -34.99 15.39
C ARG A 379 -11.78 -34.83 15.37
N PHE A 380 -12.31 -34.06 14.42
CA PHE A 380 -13.75 -33.90 14.25
C PHE A 380 -14.42 -35.21 13.83
N VAL A 381 -13.83 -35.99 12.93
CA VAL A 381 -14.35 -37.32 12.58
C VAL A 381 -14.36 -38.26 13.79
N SER A 382 -13.31 -38.26 14.61
CA SER A 382 -13.31 -39.02 15.86
C SER A 382 -14.39 -38.55 16.84
N PHE A 383 -14.60 -37.23 16.94
CA PHE A 383 -15.66 -36.63 17.75
C PHE A 383 -17.06 -37.06 17.26
N LEU A 384 -17.29 -37.07 15.94
CA LEU A 384 -18.55 -37.53 15.34
C LEU A 384 -18.85 -39.01 15.65
N LYS A 385 -17.82 -39.87 15.73
CA LYS A 385 -17.94 -41.31 16.01
C LYS A 385 -18.11 -41.65 17.49
N GLY A 386 -18.06 -40.67 18.40
CA GLY A 386 -18.35 -40.87 19.82
C GLY A 386 -17.30 -41.69 20.60
N THR A 387 -16.04 -41.73 20.13
CA THR A 387 -14.94 -42.36 20.88
C THR A 387 -14.54 -41.50 22.09
N GLU A 388 -14.78 -42.00 23.31
CA GLU A 388 -14.59 -41.30 24.61
C GLU A 388 -13.16 -40.73 24.83
N ASP A 389 -12.13 -41.32 24.21
CA ASP A 389 -10.74 -40.83 24.31
C ASP A 389 -10.52 -39.42 23.71
N ALA A 390 -11.40 -38.94 22.82
CA ALA A 390 -11.25 -37.64 22.18
C ALA A 390 -11.56 -36.46 23.14
N MET A 391 -12.53 -36.62 24.06
CA MET A 391 -12.90 -35.56 25.00
C MET A 391 -11.84 -35.32 26.08
N MET A 392 -11.19 -36.39 26.57
CA MET A 392 -10.18 -36.31 27.63
C MET A 392 -8.84 -35.74 27.15
N SER A 393 -8.50 -35.87 25.86
CA SER A 393 -7.26 -35.29 25.31
C SER A 393 -7.36 -33.78 25.02
N LEU A 394 -8.57 -33.23 24.87
CA LEU A 394 -8.80 -31.81 24.58
C LEU A 394 -8.83 -30.95 25.85
N ALA A 395 -9.23 -31.54 26.99
CA ALA A 395 -9.32 -30.85 28.28
C ALA A 395 -8.01 -30.82 29.11
N VAL A 396 -6.95 -31.53 28.69
CA VAL A 396 -5.75 -31.79 29.53
C VAL A 396 -4.53 -30.91 29.21
N LYS A 397 -4.66 -29.84 28.40
CA LYS A 397 -3.57 -28.86 28.22
C LYS A 397 -3.94 -27.40 28.52
N SER A 398 -4.96 -27.20 29.36
CA SER A 398 -5.07 -26.01 30.19
C SER A 398 -4.43 -26.31 31.56
N VAL A 399 -3.19 -25.83 31.74
CA VAL A 399 -2.46 -25.63 33.01
C VAL A 399 -1.97 -26.88 33.76
N SER A 400 -0.64 -27.06 33.78
CA SER A 400 0.10 -27.42 34.99
C SER A 400 1.57 -26.99 34.92
N ASP A 401 1.83 -25.80 35.47
CA ASP A 401 3.05 -25.51 36.22
C ASP A 401 3.13 -26.42 37.46
N SER A 402 4.36 -26.58 37.96
CA SER A 402 4.82 -27.23 39.21
C SER A 402 5.11 -28.74 39.16
N GLU A 403 6.24 -29.28 39.64
CA GLU A 403 7.58 -28.78 40.02
C GLU A 403 8.37 -30.02 40.54
N ILE A 404 9.65 -30.21 40.16
CA ILE A 404 10.64 -30.98 40.94
C ILE A 404 11.98 -30.23 40.84
N PRO A 405 12.69 -30.00 41.97
CA PRO A 405 12.76 -28.65 42.52
C PRO A 405 14.11 -28.25 43.16
N SER A 406 14.13 -26.99 43.63
CA SER A 406 14.74 -26.48 44.87
C SER A 406 16.25 -26.15 44.88
N THR A 407 16.74 -25.03 45.42
CA THR A 407 16.14 -23.91 46.17
C THR A 407 17.26 -22.88 46.41
N HIS A 408 17.00 -21.58 46.25
CA HIS A 408 17.04 -20.61 47.36
C HIS A 408 16.54 -19.21 46.92
N ASP A 409 15.36 -18.90 47.45
CA ASP A 409 14.74 -17.62 47.86
C ASP A 409 14.99 -16.26 47.18
N ALA A 410 13.83 -15.63 46.91
CA ALA A 410 13.46 -14.22 46.95
C ALA A 410 13.87 -13.29 45.77
N THR A 411 13.02 -13.18 44.74
CA THR A 411 12.28 -11.96 44.31
C THR A 411 11.49 -12.18 43.00
N SER A 412 10.49 -11.32 42.75
CA SER A 412 9.31 -11.45 41.88
C SER A 412 9.36 -10.80 40.47
N LYS A 413 8.47 -11.27 39.55
CA LYS A 413 7.93 -10.69 38.27
C LYS A 413 8.82 -10.65 37.00
N GLU A 414 8.27 -11.06 35.83
CA GLU A 414 8.00 -10.19 34.65
C GLU A 414 7.36 -10.94 33.45
N ILE A 415 6.53 -10.21 32.71
CA ILE A 415 5.56 -10.63 31.69
C ILE A 415 6.12 -10.21 30.30
N SER A 416 5.84 -10.92 29.18
CA SER A 416 6.17 -10.41 27.83
C SER A 416 5.19 -9.31 27.34
N VAL A 417 4.85 -8.37 28.23
CA VAL A 417 3.98 -7.20 28.05
C VAL A 417 4.60 -6.13 27.13
N GLY A 418 5.86 -6.29 26.72
CA GLY A 418 6.60 -5.28 25.96
C GLY A 418 6.17 -5.10 24.50
N THR A 419 5.88 -6.17 23.74
CA THR A 419 5.70 -6.05 22.27
C THR A 419 4.36 -5.43 21.88
N ASP A 420 3.26 -5.78 22.56
CA ASP A 420 1.93 -5.19 22.28
C ASP A 420 1.85 -3.71 22.69
N GLU A 421 2.53 -3.34 23.78
CA GLU A 421 2.68 -1.93 24.19
C GLU A 421 3.47 -1.14 23.14
N ILE A 422 4.59 -1.70 22.65
CA ILE A 422 5.41 -1.08 21.59
C ILE A 422 4.61 -0.94 20.29
N ALA A 423 3.86 -1.96 19.88
CA ALA A 423 3.03 -1.91 18.68
C ALA A 423 1.96 -0.81 18.77
N THR A 424 1.35 -0.63 19.94
CA THR A 424 0.36 0.43 20.17
C THR A 424 0.99 1.83 20.10
N ILE A 425 2.22 1.98 20.62
CA ILE A 425 2.99 3.22 20.50
C ILE A 425 3.29 3.52 19.03
N ILE A 426 3.82 2.55 18.29
CA ILE A 426 4.14 2.70 16.86
C ILE A 426 2.88 3.05 16.06
N LEU A 427 1.76 2.39 16.34
CA LEU A 427 0.49 2.69 15.68
C LEU A 427 0.00 4.12 15.98
N SER A 428 0.16 4.60 17.22
CA SER A 428 -0.18 5.98 17.54
C SER A 428 0.66 6.97 16.72
N GLU A 429 1.94 6.68 16.54
CA GLU A 429 2.83 7.51 15.72
C GLU A 429 2.47 7.45 14.24
N PHE A 430 2.08 6.29 13.72
CA PHE A 430 1.60 6.13 12.35
C PHE A 430 0.33 6.96 12.10
N ARG A 431 -0.67 6.83 12.99
CA ARG A 431 -1.94 7.56 12.90
C ARG A 431 -1.76 9.08 12.94
N GLU A 432 -0.84 9.55 13.78
CA GLU A 432 -0.51 10.98 13.86
C GLU A 432 0.21 11.46 12.60
N ALA A 433 1.21 10.71 12.13
CA ALA A 433 2.00 11.07 10.96
C ALA A 433 1.21 11.05 9.65
N LEU A 434 0.29 10.08 9.49
CA LEU A 434 -0.55 9.92 8.29
C LEU A 434 -1.88 10.67 8.38
N ALA A 435 -2.21 11.26 9.53
CA ALA A 435 -3.51 11.86 9.82
C ALA A 435 -4.72 10.90 9.62
N ILE A 436 -4.49 9.58 9.74
CA ILE A 436 -5.52 8.53 9.60
C ILE A 436 -5.84 7.98 10.99
N LYS A 437 -7.08 8.17 11.47
CA LYS A 437 -7.47 7.74 12.83
C LYS A 437 -7.76 6.24 12.94
N ASP A 438 -8.21 5.63 11.86
CA ASP A 438 -8.75 4.27 11.85
C ASP A 438 -7.74 3.21 11.39
N MET A 439 -6.46 3.58 11.22
CA MET A 439 -5.38 2.65 10.86
C MET A 439 -5.26 1.55 11.92
N ALA A 440 -5.25 0.28 11.51
CA ALA A 440 -5.12 -0.89 12.37
C ALA A 440 -3.65 -1.28 12.60
N LEU A 441 -3.39 -2.16 13.58
CA LEU A 441 -2.03 -2.61 13.95
C LEU A 441 -1.30 -3.33 12.80
N GLU A 442 -2.05 -4.01 11.94
CA GLU A 442 -1.52 -4.79 10.81
C GLU A 442 -1.54 -4.04 9.48
N ASP A 443 -2.06 -2.80 9.44
CA ASP A 443 -2.09 -2.01 8.21
C ASP A 443 -0.67 -1.63 7.80
N ASP A 444 -0.38 -1.78 6.51
CA ASP A 444 0.89 -1.40 5.92
C ASP A 444 1.02 0.13 5.86
N PHE A 445 2.09 0.65 6.47
CA PHE A 445 2.41 2.06 6.52
C PHE A 445 2.42 2.75 5.15
N PHE A 446 2.96 2.11 4.12
CA PHE A 446 3.07 2.67 2.77
C PHE A 446 1.76 2.54 1.98
N ASP A 447 0.93 1.54 2.27
CA ASP A 447 -0.44 1.46 1.75
C ASP A 447 -1.30 2.63 2.24
N CYS A 448 -1.13 3.00 3.51
CA CYS A 448 -1.83 4.12 4.13
C CYS A 448 -1.26 5.51 3.76
N GLY A 449 -0.37 5.61 2.77
CA GLY A 449 0.19 6.90 2.30
C GLY A 449 1.53 7.28 2.93
N GLY A 450 2.15 6.37 3.68
CA GLY A 450 3.50 6.55 4.21
C GLY A 450 4.56 6.63 3.12
N HIS A 451 5.59 7.41 3.39
CA HIS A 451 6.79 7.55 2.54
C HIS A 451 8.04 7.70 3.41
N SER A 452 9.22 7.68 2.80
CA SER A 452 10.52 7.71 3.49
C SER A 452 10.66 8.86 4.49
N LEU A 453 10.13 10.04 4.19
CA LEU A 453 10.18 11.21 5.08
C LEU A 453 9.38 10.98 6.37
N LEU A 454 8.14 10.50 6.25
CA LEU A 454 7.29 10.17 7.39
C LEU A 454 7.88 9.00 8.20
N ALA A 455 8.50 8.01 7.55
CA ALA A 455 9.20 6.93 8.23
C ALA A 455 10.34 7.47 9.11
N THR A 456 11.19 8.36 8.58
CA THR A 456 12.25 9.02 9.36
C THR A 456 11.68 9.82 10.54
N ARG A 457 10.55 10.53 10.34
CA ARG A 457 9.83 11.23 11.41
C ARG A 457 9.44 10.27 12.52
N ILE A 458 8.82 9.15 12.17
CA ILE A 458 8.33 8.18 13.14
C ILE A 458 9.50 7.53 13.88
N ILE A 459 10.58 7.14 13.19
CA ILE A 459 11.78 6.55 13.81
C ILE A 459 12.38 7.51 14.85
N GLY A 460 12.59 8.77 14.49
CA GLY A 460 13.15 9.75 15.42
C GLY A 460 12.23 10.00 16.63
N LYS A 461 10.90 10.04 16.41
CA LYS A 461 9.92 10.21 17.49
C LYS A 461 9.84 9.00 18.42
N LEU A 462 9.87 7.79 17.86
CA LEU A 462 9.96 6.53 18.61
C LEU A 462 11.22 6.50 19.48
N LEU A 463 12.37 6.89 18.93
CA LEU A 463 13.62 6.91 19.68
C LEU A 463 13.62 8.01 20.76
N GLY A 464 13.25 9.25 20.41
CA GLY A 464 13.32 10.41 21.29
C GLY A 464 12.26 10.44 22.39
N THR A 465 11.01 10.13 22.06
CA THR A 465 9.89 10.19 23.02
C THR A 465 9.74 8.87 23.78
N HIS A 466 9.89 7.74 23.09
CA HIS A 466 9.54 6.43 23.63
C HIS A 466 10.75 5.53 23.93
N GLY A 467 11.97 5.95 23.57
CA GLY A 467 13.20 5.15 23.75
C GLY A 467 13.26 3.90 22.88
N LEU A 468 12.53 3.90 21.76
CA LEU A 468 12.40 2.77 20.84
C LEU A 468 13.23 3.03 19.59
N GLU A 469 14.30 2.26 19.44
CA GLU A 469 15.12 2.27 18.22
C GLU A 469 14.53 1.30 17.20
N VAL A 470 14.27 1.80 15.99
CA VAL A 470 13.80 1.03 14.84
C VAL A 470 14.73 1.35 13.67
N HIS A 471 15.22 0.33 12.96
CA HIS A 471 16.05 0.58 11.79
C HIS A 471 15.17 0.99 10.60
N PHE A 472 15.67 1.91 9.77
CA PHE A 472 14.94 2.40 8.61
C PHE A 472 14.57 1.28 7.61
N GLY A 473 15.43 0.26 7.45
CA GLY A 473 15.15 -0.90 6.63
C GLY A 473 13.99 -1.78 7.15
N ASP A 474 13.70 -1.73 8.46
CA ASP A 474 12.58 -2.47 9.04
C ASP A 474 11.24 -1.90 8.59
N PHE A 475 11.15 -0.58 8.32
CA PHE A 475 9.91 0.01 7.77
C PHE A 475 9.50 -0.67 6.48
N PHE A 476 10.42 -0.95 5.56
CA PHE A 476 10.09 -1.55 4.26
C PHE A 476 9.87 -3.05 4.31
N SER A 477 10.57 -3.76 5.21
CA SER A 477 10.45 -5.21 5.34
C SER A 477 9.34 -5.66 6.30
N HIS A 478 8.94 -4.79 7.23
CA HIS A 478 7.96 -5.03 8.29
C HIS A 478 7.03 -3.81 8.44
N PRO A 479 6.26 -3.41 7.41
CA PRO A 479 5.61 -2.10 7.33
C PRO A 479 4.40 -1.89 8.24
N SER A 480 3.99 -2.88 9.04
CA SER A 480 2.91 -2.72 10.02
C SER A 480 3.42 -2.36 11.41
N ALA A 481 2.57 -1.77 12.24
CA ALA A 481 2.95 -1.41 13.61
C ALA A 481 3.31 -2.64 14.45
N THR A 482 2.60 -3.76 14.27
CA THR A 482 2.94 -5.05 14.92
C THR A 482 4.27 -5.59 14.41
N ALA A 483 4.49 -5.57 13.10
CA ALA A 483 5.70 -6.13 12.51
C ALA A 483 6.94 -5.29 12.90
N LEU A 484 6.84 -3.96 12.88
CA LEU A 484 7.90 -3.07 13.38
C LEU A 484 8.16 -3.26 14.88
N ALA A 485 7.14 -3.48 15.70
CA ALA A 485 7.31 -3.69 17.14
C ALA A 485 8.19 -4.90 17.45
N SER A 486 8.14 -5.94 16.60
CA SER A 486 9.00 -7.12 16.75
C SER A 486 10.49 -6.84 16.48
N ARG A 487 10.80 -5.74 15.78
CA ARG A 487 12.15 -5.29 15.44
C ARG A 487 12.66 -4.14 16.30
N ALA A 488 11.76 -3.48 17.04
CA ALA A 488 12.11 -2.36 17.89
C ALA A 488 12.99 -2.78 19.07
N ILE A 489 14.09 -2.05 19.27
CA ILE A 489 15.02 -2.24 20.38
C ILE A 489 14.75 -1.14 21.41
N ARG A 490 14.33 -1.51 22.62
CA ARG A 490 14.16 -0.56 23.73
C ARG A 490 15.54 -0.17 24.28
N LYS A 491 15.95 1.07 24.06
CA LYS A 491 17.16 1.65 24.67
C LYS A 491 16.80 2.31 25.99
N ASN A 492 17.59 2.04 27.04
CA ASN A 492 17.49 2.79 28.29
C ASN A 492 17.85 4.25 28.02
N GLN A 493 16.90 5.15 28.30
CA GLN A 493 17.00 6.58 27.98
C GLN A 493 18.31 7.20 28.48
N HIS A 494 19.10 7.76 27.56
CA HIS A 494 19.73 9.05 27.85
C HIS A 494 18.65 10.10 27.61
N LYS A 495 18.03 10.59 28.68
CA LYS A 495 17.27 11.84 28.62
C LYS A 495 18.23 12.92 28.12
N SER A 496 18.12 13.29 26.85
CA SER A 496 18.57 14.62 26.45
C SER A 496 17.70 15.58 27.25
N ALA A 497 18.33 16.46 28.02
CA ALA A 497 17.63 17.34 28.93
C ALA A 497 16.67 18.19 28.10
N ILE A 498 15.38 18.15 28.44
CA ILE A 498 14.38 19.11 27.97
C ILE A 498 14.94 20.50 28.30
N CYS A 499 15.51 21.18 27.30
CA CYS A 499 15.83 22.58 27.43
C CYS A 499 14.50 23.31 27.50
N SER A 500 14.16 23.82 28.68
CA SER A 500 13.06 24.74 28.87
C SER A 500 13.18 25.89 27.86
N ALA A 501 12.23 25.96 26.92
CA ALA A 501 12.11 26.98 25.89
C ALA A 501 11.71 28.34 26.48
N GLN A 502 12.59 28.94 27.30
CA GLN A 502 12.31 30.23 27.96
C GLN A 502 13.36 31.32 27.71
N ASN A 503 14.45 31.03 26.99
CA ASN A 503 15.40 32.06 26.55
C ASN A 503 15.70 31.89 25.06
N ASP A 504 14.87 32.47 24.20
CA ASP A 504 15.28 32.72 22.82
C ASP A 504 16.39 33.77 22.83
N HIS A 505 17.61 33.32 22.58
CA HIS A 505 18.73 34.23 22.39
C HIS A 505 18.49 35.04 21.12
N LEU A 506 18.57 36.37 21.24
CA LEU A 506 18.38 37.27 20.10
C LEU A 506 19.42 37.05 19.00
N THR A 507 20.57 36.45 19.31
CA THR A 507 21.66 36.22 18.37
C THR A 507 22.20 34.80 18.50
N ALA A 508 22.52 34.16 17.39
CA ALA A 508 23.15 32.85 17.33
C ALA A 508 24.16 32.77 16.17
N PRO A 509 25.16 31.86 16.23
CA PRO A 509 25.98 31.50 15.07
C PRO A 509 25.11 30.87 13.98
N LEU A 510 25.64 30.72 12.77
CA LEU A 510 25.04 29.80 11.79
C LEU A 510 25.15 28.34 12.24
N ALA A 511 24.14 27.55 11.92
CA ALA A 511 24.25 26.09 11.96
C ALA A 511 25.24 25.58 10.88
N LEU A 512 25.67 24.32 10.98
CA LEU A 512 26.59 23.72 10.00
C LEU A 512 26.04 23.76 8.57
N ALA A 513 24.79 23.34 8.38
CA ALA A 513 24.12 23.39 7.08
C ALA A 513 23.99 24.83 6.56
N GLN A 514 23.58 25.78 7.41
CA GLN A 514 23.52 27.20 7.07
C GLN A 514 24.89 27.77 6.69
N THR A 515 25.97 27.31 7.31
CA THR A 515 27.33 27.75 6.98
C THR A 515 27.70 27.31 5.56
N SER A 516 27.43 26.06 5.21
CA SER A 516 27.67 25.55 3.85
C SER A 516 26.80 26.27 2.81
N LEU A 517 25.52 26.51 3.13
CA LEU A 517 24.62 27.30 2.27
C LEU A 517 25.09 28.74 2.12
N TRP A 518 25.56 29.39 3.19
CA TRP A 518 26.10 30.74 3.14
C TRP A 518 27.35 30.83 2.25
N ASN A 519 28.24 29.84 2.33
CA ASN A 519 29.41 29.76 1.46
C ASN A 519 29.00 29.64 -0.01
N ALA A 520 27.99 28.82 -0.32
CA ALA A 520 27.44 28.72 -1.66
C ALA A 520 26.75 30.03 -2.09
N TYR A 521 25.96 30.66 -1.23
CA TYR A 521 25.31 31.94 -1.47
C TYR A 521 26.31 33.04 -1.83
N LYS A 522 27.43 33.11 -1.10
CA LYS A 522 28.54 34.00 -1.40
C LYS A 522 29.23 33.67 -2.74
N ALA A 523 29.40 32.39 -3.07
CA ALA A 523 30.02 31.97 -4.33
C ALA A 523 29.16 32.34 -5.56
N TYR A 524 27.84 32.40 -5.39
CA TYR A 524 26.89 32.92 -6.38
C TYR A 524 26.57 34.41 -6.18
N GLU A 525 27.51 35.17 -5.63
CA GLU A 525 27.45 36.64 -5.51
C GLU A 525 26.18 37.17 -4.84
N PHE A 526 25.62 36.41 -3.90
CA PHE A 526 24.38 36.73 -3.20
C PHE A 526 23.14 36.85 -4.13
N GLY A 527 23.13 36.15 -5.26
CA GLY A 527 22.04 36.15 -6.24
C GLY A 527 20.78 35.37 -5.84
N THR A 528 19.81 35.29 -6.76
CA THR A 528 18.45 34.76 -6.52
C THR A 528 18.35 33.24 -6.51
N ILE A 529 19.42 32.51 -6.80
CA ILE A 529 19.41 31.04 -6.96
C ILE A 529 19.03 30.29 -5.67
N PHE A 530 19.09 30.95 -4.51
CA PHE A 530 18.68 30.40 -3.21
C PHE A 530 17.34 30.95 -2.72
N ASN A 531 16.60 31.65 -3.58
CA ASN A 531 15.21 31.96 -3.32
C ASN A 531 14.33 30.75 -3.60
N LEU A 532 13.26 30.63 -2.84
CA LEU A 532 12.20 29.65 -3.02
C LEU A 532 10.91 30.39 -3.38
N PRO A 533 10.62 30.58 -4.69
CA PRO A 533 9.46 31.34 -5.17
C PRO A 533 8.21 30.45 -5.27
N PHE A 534 7.60 30.11 -4.14
CA PHE A 534 6.36 29.33 -4.15
C PHE A 534 5.19 30.21 -4.61
N ALA A 535 4.25 29.61 -5.35
CA ALA A 535 3.05 30.29 -5.81
C ALA A 535 1.82 29.39 -5.71
N LEU A 536 0.71 29.91 -5.17
CA LEU A 536 -0.57 29.22 -5.04
C LEU A 536 -1.67 29.95 -5.82
N ASP A 537 -2.37 29.25 -6.70
CA ASP A 537 -3.60 29.70 -7.37
C ASP A 537 -4.81 29.32 -6.50
N PHE A 538 -5.49 30.32 -5.92
CA PHE A 538 -6.72 30.09 -5.17
C PHE A 538 -7.90 29.93 -6.13
N LEU A 539 -8.52 28.75 -6.09
CA LEU A 539 -9.66 28.40 -6.95
C LEU A 539 -10.97 28.98 -6.42
N ASP A 540 -11.02 29.24 -5.11
CA ASP A 540 -12.12 29.88 -4.40
C ASP A 540 -11.58 31.17 -3.72
N GLU A 541 -12.44 32.15 -3.47
CA GLU A 541 -12.02 33.43 -2.88
C GLU A 541 -11.46 33.25 -1.46
N VAL A 542 -10.35 33.95 -1.17
CA VAL A 542 -9.68 33.91 0.13
C VAL A 542 -9.64 35.31 0.74
N ASP A 543 -9.86 35.39 2.06
CA ASP A 543 -9.78 36.66 2.78
C ASP A 543 -8.31 36.99 3.06
N GLU A 544 -7.81 38.02 2.38
CA GLU A 544 -6.42 38.47 2.47
C GLU A 544 -6.08 39.02 3.86
N THR A 545 -7.06 39.56 4.59
CA THR A 545 -6.88 40.07 5.97
C THR A 545 -6.68 38.92 6.94
N ILE A 546 -7.42 37.83 6.74
CA ILE A 546 -7.23 36.60 7.53
C ILE A 546 -5.86 36.00 7.20
N LEU A 547 -5.46 35.95 5.92
CA LEU A 547 -4.14 35.48 5.53
C LEU A 547 -3.00 36.28 6.16
N GLU A 548 -3.10 37.62 6.19
CA GLU A 548 -2.11 38.47 6.87
C GLU A 548 -1.98 38.09 8.36
N GLN A 549 -3.10 37.94 9.06
CA GLN A 549 -3.10 37.52 10.47
C GLN A 549 -2.49 36.14 10.68
N VAL A 550 -2.82 35.19 9.79
CA VAL A 550 -2.28 33.83 9.82
C VAL A 550 -0.77 33.84 9.66
N PHE A 551 -0.24 34.54 8.66
CA PHE A 551 1.20 34.61 8.48
C PHE A 551 1.91 35.38 9.60
N SER A 552 1.26 36.39 10.19
CA SER A 552 1.77 37.03 11.40
C SER A 552 1.90 36.04 12.57
N ASP A 553 0.92 35.15 12.76
CA ASP A 553 0.98 34.10 13.79
C ASP A 553 2.13 33.11 13.55
N LEU A 554 2.36 32.74 12.27
CA LEU A 554 3.44 31.83 11.88
C LEU A 554 4.82 32.47 12.06
N ILE A 555 4.98 33.75 11.70
CA ILE A 555 6.21 34.51 11.90
C ILE A 555 6.52 34.72 13.40
N GLU A 556 5.49 34.94 14.23
CA GLU A 556 5.66 35.01 15.68
C GLU A 556 6.18 33.69 16.24
N ARG A 557 5.52 32.59 15.86
CA ARG A 557 5.83 31.22 16.29
C ARG A 557 7.22 30.76 15.84
N HIS A 558 7.61 31.07 14.60
CA HIS A 558 8.87 30.61 14.01
C HIS A 558 9.84 31.77 13.80
N SER A 559 10.71 31.99 14.78
CA SER A 559 11.66 33.10 14.77
C SER A 559 12.58 33.14 13.55
N SER A 560 12.88 31.99 12.91
CA SER A 560 13.66 31.90 11.68
C SER A 560 13.10 32.76 10.54
N LEU A 561 11.76 32.87 10.42
CA LEU A 561 11.13 33.67 9.37
C LEU A 561 11.32 35.18 9.57
N ARG A 562 11.75 35.61 10.76
CA ARG A 562 12.04 37.00 11.13
C ARG A 562 13.50 37.17 11.57
N THR A 563 14.42 36.54 10.85
CA THR A 563 15.86 36.56 11.15
C THR A 563 16.66 37.34 10.13
N LEU A 564 17.55 38.19 10.61
CA LEU A 564 18.58 38.88 9.83
C LEU A 564 19.92 38.14 9.93
N PHE A 565 20.76 38.28 8.90
CA PHE A 565 22.08 37.67 8.80
C PHE A 565 23.15 38.74 8.59
N TYR A 566 24.12 38.82 9.51
CA TYR A 566 25.15 39.86 9.47
C TYR A 566 26.54 39.28 9.77
N VAL A 567 27.56 39.96 9.26
CA VAL A 567 28.96 39.58 9.47
C VAL A 567 29.54 40.39 10.62
N GLN A 568 30.11 39.69 11.61
CA GLN A 568 30.83 40.28 12.73
C GLN A 568 32.17 39.56 12.90
N ASN A 569 33.27 40.30 12.92
CA ASN A 569 34.65 39.76 13.05
C ASN A 569 35.01 38.68 12.01
N GLY A 570 34.40 38.72 10.83
CA GLY A 570 34.63 37.74 9.76
C GLY A 570 33.77 36.47 9.86
N GLU A 571 32.95 36.34 10.90
CA GLU A 571 31.97 35.26 11.06
C GLU A 571 30.55 35.77 10.83
N VAL A 572 29.65 34.89 10.40
CA VAL A 572 28.25 35.24 10.13
C VAL A 572 27.40 34.84 11.33
N TYR A 573 26.54 35.76 11.76
CA TYR A 573 25.59 35.55 12.83
C TYR A 573 24.17 35.77 12.30
N GLN A 574 23.23 35.07 12.94
CA GLN A 574 21.80 35.27 12.76
C GLN A 574 21.23 36.04 13.97
N GLN A 575 20.34 36.99 13.69
CA GLN A 575 19.66 37.81 14.70
C GLN A 575 18.15 37.80 14.50
N ILE A 576 17.45 37.48 15.58
CA ILE A 576 15.99 37.50 15.63
C ILE A 576 15.49 38.95 15.71
N VAL A 577 14.60 39.34 14.81
CA VAL A 577 13.80 40.58 14.90
C VAL A 577 12.65 40.34 15.87
N THR A 578 12.46 41.22 16.85
CA THR A 578 11.39 41.05 17.84
C THR A 578 10.03 41.41 17.25
N MET A 579 8.94 40.85 17.80
CA MET A 579 7.59 41.18 17.32
C MET A 579 7.23 42.66 17.47
N SER A 580 7.82 43.37 18.44
CA SER A 580 7.62 44.82 18.58
C SER A 580 8.29 45.63 17.47
N ASP A 581 9.34 45.09 16.84
CA ASP A 581 10.08 45.77 15.77
C ASP A 581 9.59 45.36 14.37
N MET A 582 8.66 44.40 14.27
CA MET A 582 8.13 43.90 12.98
C MET A 582 7.46 45.00 12.14
N SER A 583 6.98 46.08 12.75
CA SER A 583 6.39 47.22 12.02
C SER A 583 7.40 47.96 11.14
N ASP A 584 8.70 47.81 11.40
CA ASP A 584 9.76 48.45 10.62
C ASP A 584 10.04 47.71 9.31
N TYR A 585 9.44 46.52 9.11
CA TYR A 585 9.65 45.66 7.96
C TYR A 585 8.34 45.41 7.22
N LYS A 586 8.33 45.64 5.91
CA LYS A 586 7.20 45.27 5.04
C LYS A 586 7.42 43.85 4.50
N TRP A 587 6.54 42.93 4.88
CA TRP A 587 6.62 41.52 4.50
C TRP A 587 5.33 40.97 3.87
N PHE A 588 4.20 41.68 4.00
CA PHE A 588 2.90 41.32 3.40
C PHE A 588 2.38 42.40 2.45
N TRP A 589 1.87 42.01 1.28
CA TRP A 589 1.23 42.92 0.31
C TRP A 589 -0.12 42.36 -0.16
N PHE A 590 -1.17 43.18 -0.08
CA PHE A 590 -2.52 42.88 -0.55
C PHE A 590 -2.65 43.00 -2.06
N SER A 591 -3.61 42.28 -2.67
CA SER A 591 -3.78 42.26 -4.13
C SER A 591 -4.07 43.62 -4.75
N HIS A 592 -4.71 44.52 -4.01
CA HIS A 592 -4.99 45.88 -4.48
C HIS A 592 -3.74 46.79 -4.56
N GLU A 593 -2.66 46.44 -3.86
CA GLU A 593 -1.38 47.18 -3.87
C GLU A 593 -0.51 46.84 -5.10
N ASN A 594 -0.81 45.73 -5.81
CA ASN A 594 0.15 45.07 -6.71
C ASN A 594 -0.29 45.06 -8.19
N GLN A 595 -0.97 46.11 -8.66
CA GLN A 595 -1.36 46.19 -10.08
C GLN A 595 -0.11 46.20 -10.98
N GLY A 596 -0.01 45.21 -11.88
CA GLY A 596 1.10 45.10 -12.83
C GLY A 596 2.36 44.39 -12.31
N VAL A 597 2.30 43.78 -11.12
CA VAL A 597 3.35 42.88 -10.62
C VAL A 597 3.06 41.45 -11.04
N HIS A 598 4.07 40.76 -11.57
CA HIS A 598 3.98 39.37 -12.00
C HIS A 598 4.80 38.44 -11.09
N LEU A 599 4.52 37.13 -11.15
CA LEU A 599 5.28 36.13 -10.39
C LEU A 599 6.77 36.15 -10.72
N ASP A 600 7.12 36.39 -11.99
CA ASP A 600 8.51 36.53 -12.43
C ASP A 600 9.24 37.70 -11.76
N ASP A 601 8.53 38.81 -11.47
CA ASP A 601 9.12 39.95 -10.77
C ASP A 601 9.46 39.60 -9.31
N GLU A 602 8.58 38.84 -8.64
CA GLU A 602 8.86 38.35 -7.28
C GLU A 602 9.95 37.28 -7.29
N ALA A 603 9.94 36.34 -8.23
CA ALA A 603 10.98 35.31 -8.32
C ALA A 603 12.39 35.91 -8.56
N ALA A 604 12.47 37.02 -9.28
CA ALA A 604 13.72 37.76 -9.54
C ALA A 604 14.15 38.68 -8.39
N TYR A 605 13.40 38.76 -7.28
CA TYR A 605 13.73 39.64 -6.17
C TYR A 605 15.00 39.18 -5.44
N THR A 606 16.00 40.05 -5.30
CA THR A 606 17.24 39.72 -4.57
C THR A 606 17.13 40.21 -3.13
N PHE A 607 17.19 39.30 -2.15
CA PHE A 607 17.18 39.65 -0.73
C PHE A 607 18.51 40.27 -0.26
N ASP A 608 18.45 41.32 0.55
CA ASP A 608 19.53 41.76 1.44
C ASP A 608 19.27 41.25 2.87
N LEU A 609 19.67 40.01 3.13
CA LEU A 609 19.47 39.33 4.41
C LEU A 609 20.03 40.07 5.63
N SER A 610 20.88 41.08 5.45
CA SER A 610 21.40 41.89 6.55
C SER A 610 20.44 42.98 7.02
N ARG A 611 19.40 43.29 6.23
CA ARG A 611 18.54 44.46 6.42
C ARG A 611 17.06 44.19 6.20
N GLU A 612 16.69 43.09 5.56
CA GLU A 612 15.30 42.74 5.34
C GLU A 612 15.00 41.31 5.77
N LEU A 613 13.71 41.05 6.01
CA LEU A 613 13.26 39.72 6.40
C LEU A 613 13.39 38.75 5.22
N PRO A 614 13.77 37.49 5.46
CA PRO A 614 13.97 36.47 4.43
C PRO A 614 12.65 35.89 3.89
N ILE A 615 11.57 36.66 3.93
CA ILE A 615 10.23 36.26 3.54
C ILE A 615 9.45 37.44 2.95
N ARG A 616 8.77 37.18 1.84
CA ARG A 616 7.85 38.10 1.17
C ARG A 616 6.59 37.36 0.78
N ILE A 617 5.45 37.93 1.20
CA ILE A 617 4.14 37.33 1.05
C ILE A 617 3.27 38.31 0.28
N ARG A 618 2.94 37.97 -0.96
CA ARG A 618 2.29 38.92 -1.86
C ARG A 618 1.09 38.27 -2.52
N LEU A 619 -0.07 38.90 -2.36
CA LEU A 619 -1.27 38.54 -3.09
C LEU A 619 -1.28 39.29 -4.42
N LEU A 620 -1.50 38.55 -5.49
CA LEU A 620 -1.64 39.03 -6.86
C LEU A 620 -3.04 38.64 -7.36
N ARG A 621 -3.44 39.22 -8.50
CA ARG A 621 -4.65 38.78 -9.22
C ARG A 621 -4.28 38.34 -10.62
N ASN A 622 -4.75 37.17 -11.01
CA ASN A 622 -4.66 36.71 -12.38
C ASN A 622 -5.47 37.67 -13.27
N ALA A 623 -4.82 38.27 -14.27
CA ALA A 623 -5.45 39.29 -15.12
C ALA A 623 -6.60 38.72 -15.99
N GLU A 624 -6.55 37.42 -16.33
CA GLU A 624 -7.54 36.77 -17.17
C GLU A 624 -8.73 36.24 -16.37
N THR A 625 -8.47 35.61 -15.22
CA THR A 625 -9.51 34.94 -14.43
C THR A 625 -10.01 35.75 -13.25
N GLY A 626 -9.27 36.78 -12.84
CA GLY A 626 -9.55 37.59 -11.63
C GLY A 626 -9.25 36.87 -10.31
N ARG A 627 -8.80 35.60 -10.35
CA ARG A 627 -8.49 34.78 -9.18
C ARG A 627 -7.28 35.32 -8.41
N GLN A 628 -7.27 35.08 -7.10
CA GLN A 628 -6.17 35.47 -6.22
C GLN A 628 -5.02 34.46 -6.36
N ILE A 629 -3.81 34.97 -6.46
CA ILE A 629 -2.58 34.19 -6.46
C ILE A 629 -1.75 34.63 -5.26
N LEU A 630 -1.30 33.69 -4.43
CA LEU A 630 -0.32 33.96 -3.38
C LEU A 630 1.08 33.67 -3.90
N SER A 631 1.95 34.68 -3.94
CA SER A 631 3.39 34.49 -4.02
C SER A 631 3.96 34.43 -2.59
N LEU A 632 4.56 33.30 -2.26
CA LEU A 632 5.30 33.06 -1.02
C LEU A 632 6.77 32.89 -1.39
N LEU A 633 7.50 34.00 -1.41
CA LEU A 633 8.92 34.02 -1.68
C LEU A 633 9.70 33.98 -0.36
N VAL A 634 10.50 32.95 -0.16
CA VAL A 634 11.29 32.77 1.06
C VAL A 634 12.74 32.46 0.70
N HIS A 635 13.70 32.95 1.48
CA HIS A 635 15.11 32.59 1.27
C HIS A 635 15.43 31.23 1.91
N HIS A 636 16.20 30.39 1.21
CA HIS A 636 16.48 29.02 1.66
C HIS A 636 17.25 28.94 3.00
N MET A 637 17.90 30.04 3.43
CA MET A 637 18.59 30.14 4.74
C MET A 637 17.69 29.94 5.97
N VAL A 638 16.37 30.12 5.83
CA VAL A 638 15.42 30.07 6.96
C VAL A 638 14.34 29.02 6.82
N ILE A 639 14.28 28.33 5.69
CA ILE A 639 13.28 27.32 5.43
C ILE A 639 13.88 26.20 4.57
N ASP A 640 13.49 24.97 4.85
CA ASP A 640 13.71 23.80 4.02
C ASP A 640 12.39 23.15 3.63
N GLU A 641 12.44 22.09 2.82
CA GLU A 641 11.23 21.37 2.37
C GLU A 641 10.42 20.81 3.55
N TRP A 642 11.08 20.30 4.59
CA TRP A 642 10.41 19.83 5.79
C TRP A 642 9.66 20.97 6.48
N SER A 643 10.32 22.11 6.65
CA SER A 643 9.76 23.32 7.24
C SER A 643 8.57 23.86 6.45
N LEU A 644 8.61 23.76 5.13
CA LEU A 644 7.49 24.19 4.27
C LEU A 644 6.23 23.36 4.56
N ASN A 645 6.35 22.04 4.66
CA ASN A 645 5.20 21.18 5.00
C ASN A 645 4.64 21.51 6.40
N VAL A 646 5.52 21.70 7.39
CA VAL A 646 5.11 22.16 8.74
C VAL A 646 4.40 23.51 8.66
N LEU A 647 4.94 24.45 7.90
CA LEU A 647 4.38 25.79 7.74
C LEU A 647 2.99 25.74 7.09
N MET A 648 2.79 24.90 6.08
CA MET A 648 1.51 24.75 5.37
C MET A 648 0.44 24.06 6.24
N ASP A 649 0.83 23.05 7.03
CA ASP A 649 -0.07 22.42 8.00
C ASP A 649 -0.54 23.43 9.06
N GLU A 650 0.40 24.21 9.61
CA GLU A 650 0.10 25.24 10.60
C GLU A 650 -0.68 26.41 10.00
N LEU A 651 -0.44 26.78 8.75
CA LEU A 651 -1.22 27.76 8.00
C LEU A 651 -2.69 27.35 7.92
N SER A 652 -2.97 26.09 7.59
CA SER A 652 -4.35 25.57 7.54
C SER A 652 -5.03 25.62 8.91
N GLN A 653 -4.30 25.25 9.98
CA GLN A 653 -4.81 25.33 11.36
C GLN A 653 -5.10 26.78 11.76
N ALA A 654 -4.16 27.69 11.52
CA ALA A 654 -4.28 29.09 11.87
C ALA A 654 -5.39 29.78 11.09
N TYR A 655 -5.54 29.47 9.80
CA TYR A 655 -6.62 30.01 8.97
C TYR A 655 -7.99 29.64 9.52
N LEU A 656 -8.19 28.38 9.95
CA LEU A 656 -9.45 27.95 10.57
C LEU A 656 -9.75 28.69 11.89
N SER A 657 -8.72 28.88 12.73
CA SER A 657 -8.86 29.64 14.00
C SER A 657 -9.19 31.11 13.73
N ARG A 658 -8.43 31.78 12.85
CA ARG A 658 -8.61 33.19 12.51
C ARG A 658 -9.93 33.46 11.80
N SER A 659 -10.37 32.54 10.94
CA SER A 659 -11.72 32.56 10.35
C SER A 659 -12.84 32.45 11.37
N SER A 660 -12.57 31.91 12.56
CA SER A 660 -13.50 31.87 13.70
C SER A 660 -13.37 33.09 14.63
N GLY A 661 -12.51 34.06 14.29
CA GLY A 661 -12.26 35.25 15.10
C GLY A 661 -11.39 35.01 16.33
N VAL A 662 -10.66 33.90 16.41
CA VAL A 662 -9.77 33.56 17.54
C VAL A 662 -8.34 33.33 17.08
N ALA A 663 -7.36 33.65 17.93
CA ALA A 663 -5.97 33.32 17.67
C ALA A 663 -5.74 31.80 17.69
N PRO A 664 -4.80 31.26 16.89
CA PRO A 664 -4.46 29.85 16.94
C PRO A 664 -3.92 29.44 18.31
N SER A 665 -4.26 28.22 18.72
CA SER A 665 -3.71 27.60 19.93
C SER A 665 -2.77 26.47 19.53
N TRP A 666 -1.49 26.63 19.87
CA TRP A 666 -0.45 25.68 19.55
C TRP A 666 -0.30 24.63 20.66
N LYS A 667 -0.26 23.34 20.27
CA LYS A 667 -0.21 22.24 21.24
C LYS A 667 1.14 22.10 21.96
N LYS A 668 2.22 22.57 21.34
CA LYS A 668 3.60 22.42 21.83
C LYS A 668 4.39 23.71 21.62
N THR A 669 5.33 23.93 22.54
CA THR A 669 6.39 24.92 22.37
C THR A 669 7.45 24.35 21.44
N VAL A 670 7.88 25.14 20.46
CA VAL A 670 8.84 24.75 19.44
C VAL A 670 10.23 25.21 19.86
N LEU A 671 11.25 24.37 19.70
CA LEU A 671 12.65 24.77 19.83
C LEU A 671 12.98 25.78 18.73
N SER A 672 13.52 26.95 19.06
CA SER A 672 13.91 27.90 18.00
C SER A 672 15.15 27.42 17.25
N PHE A 673 15.23 27.69 15.95
CA PHE A 673 16.38 27.31 15.14
C PHE A 673 17.71 27.89 15.68
N HIS A 674 17.66 29.08 16.28
CA HIS A 674 18.79 29.74 16.92
C HIS A 674 19.33 28.94 18.11
N GLN A 675 18.44 28.36 18.93
CA GLN A 675 18.83 27.47 20.02
C GLN A 675 19.47 26.19 19.48
N PHE A 676 18.92 25.61 18.41
CA PHE A 676 19.53 24.47 17.72
C PHE A 676 20.95 24.81 17.23
N ALA A 677 21.15 25.95 16.57
CA ALA A 677 22.45 26.37 16.06
C ALA A 677 23.49 26.56 17.19
N LEU A 678 23.09 27.15 18.32
CA LEU A 678 23.93 27.27 19.51
C LEU A 678 24.33 25.90 20.09
N GLN A 679 23.38 24.97 20.18
CA GLN A 679 23.63 23.61 20.66
C GLN A 679 24.57 22.85 19.72
N GLN A 680 24.35 22.95 18.41
CA GLN A 680 25.19 22.30 17.41
C GLN A 680 26.62 22.85 17.42
N GLN A 681 26.79 24.17 17.53
CA GLN A 681 28.13 24.77 17.63
C GLN A 681 28.86 24.29 18.90
N ALA A 682 28.16 24.18 20.03
CA ALA A 682 28.76 23.68 21.27
C ALA A 682 29.17 22.21 21.20
N ASN A 683 28.42 21.38 20.47
CA ASN A 683 28.67 19.95 20.33
C ASN A 683 29.71 19.62 19.23
N GLY A 684 29.82 20.46 18.20
CA GLY A 684 30.59 20.17 16.99
C GLY A 684 29.94 19.07 16.13
N PHE A 685 30.62 18.65 15.06
CA PHE A 685 30.18 17.53 14.22
C PHE A 685 30.83 16.21 14.66
N ASN A 686 30.20 15.09 14.32
CA ASN A 686 30.71 13.77 14.69
C ASN A 686 31.79 13.28 13.71
N GLN A 687 33.03 13.11 14.19
CA GLN A 687 34.14 12.65 13.36
C GLN A 687 33.88 11.28 12.71
N LYS A 688 33.17 10.36 13.38
CA LYS A 688 32.84 9.04 12.79
C LYS A 688 31.94 9.18 11.57
N HIS A 689 31.08 10.20 11.54
CA HIS A 689 30.19 10.45 10.42
C HIS A 689 30.97 11.00 9.22
N LEU A 690 31.95 11.87 9.47
CA LEU A 690 32.89 12.32 8.45
C LEU A 690 33.74 11.16 7.90
N ASP A 691 34.23 10.27 8.78
CA ASP A 691 35.01 9.09 8.39
C ASP A 691 34.18 8.13 7.51
N TYR A 692 32.89 7.97 7.78
CA TYR A 692 31.98 7.18 6.93
C TYR A 692 31.95 7.70 5.49
N TRP A 693 31.69 9.00 5.31
CA TRP A 693 31.59 9.62 3.99
C TRP A 693 32.91 9.65 3.24
N THR A 694 34.00 10.01 3.92
CA THR A 694 35.33 10.03 3.30
C THR A 694 35.78 8.64 2.87
N ASN A 695 35.35 7.57 3.57
CA ASN A 695 35.58 6.20 3.13
C ASN A 695 34.68 5.79 1.95
N MET A 696 33.39 6.14 1.96
CA MET A 696 32.46 5.82 0.86
C MET A 696 32.90 6.47 -0.47
N LEU A 697 33.35 7.72 -0.41
CA LEU A 697 33.69 8.53 -1.57
C LEU A 697 35.18 8.46 -1.94
N ARG A 698 35.95 7.64 -1.24
CA ARG A 698 37.37 7.42 -1.55
C ARG A 698 37.50 6.87 -2.96
N ASP A 699 38.34 7.51 -3.76
CA ASP A 699 38.60 7.12 -5.16
C ASP A 699 37.35 7.11 -6.06
N ALA A 700 36.31 7.86 -5.70
CA ALA A 700 35.11 8.00 -6.52
C ALA A 700 35.39 8.85 -7.77
N THR A 701 34.77 8.48 -8.91
CA THR A 701 34.82 9.31 -10.11
C THR A 701 34.12 10.64 -9.85
N ARG A 702 34.82 11.75 -10.13
CA ARG A 702 34.30 13.10 -9.88
C ARG A 702 33.54 13.61 -11.10
N GLY A 703 32.38 14.22 -10.87
CA GLY A 703 31.52 14.76 -11.92
C GLY A 703 30.91 13.69 -12.85
N LEU A 704 30.34 14.15 -13.96
CA LEU A 704 29.76 13.29 -15.00
C LEU A 704 30.26 13.74 -16.37
N GLU A 705 30.74 12.78 -17.16
CA GLU A 705 31.05 12.94 -18.59
C GLU A 705 30.08 12.09 -19.41
N LEU A 706 29.21 12.72 -20.20
CA LEU A 706 28.37 12.04 -21.18
C LEU A 706 28.90 12.33 -22.60
N THR A 707 28.71 11.37 -23.50
CA THR A 707 29.17 11.47 -24.89
C THR A 707 27.97 11.70 -25.81
N LEU A 708 27.98 12.81 -26.56
CA LEU A 708 26.91 13.17 -27.51
C LEU A 708 27.07 12.41 -28.84
N SER A 709 28.32 12.27 -29.28
CA SER A 709 28.80 11.53 -30.45
C SER A 709 30.26 11.13 -30.22
N ASP A 710 30.82 10.21 -31.03
CA ASP A 710 32.17 9.65 -30.86
C ASP A 710 33.32 10.68 -30.67
N ASN A 711 33.09 11.97 -30.93
CA ASN A 711 34.07 13.05 -30.80
C ASN A 711 33.64 14.27 -29.95
N GLN A 712 32.47 14.26 -29.28
CA GLN A 712 32.01 15.39 -28.46
C GLN A 712 31.62 14.97 -27.04
N LYS A 713 32.38 15.49 -26.07
CA LYS A 713 32.15 15.35 -24.63
C LYS A 713 31.42 16.57 -24.07
N THR A 714 30.69 16.39 -22.97
CA THR A 714 30.10 17.48 -22.19
C THR A 714 31.15 18.44 -21.63
N VAL A 715 30.81 19.73 -21.52
CA VAL A 715 31.68 20.77 -20.95
C VAL A 715 31.90 20.52 -19.45
N ALA A 716 33.04 20.95 -18.90
CA ALA A 716 33.33 20.80 -17.47
C ALA A 716 32.43 21.71 -16.60
N ALA A 717 32.14 21.28 -15.37
CA ALA A 717 31.23 21.98 -14.44
C ALA A 717 31.57 23.45 -14.23
N HIS A 718 32.84 23.73 -13.94
CA HIS A 718 33.36 25.05 -13.60
C HIS A 718 33.47 26.00 -14.80
N GLU A 719 33.30 25.50 -16.02
CA GLU A 719 33.37 26.29 -17.26
C GLU A 719 31.98 26.62 -17.82
N SER A 720 30.90 26.19 -17.15
CA SER A 720 29.52 26.34 -17.61
C SER A 720 28.74 27.41 -16.86
N SER A 721 27.89 28.15 -17.59
CA SER A 721 26.92 29.08 -17.02
C SER A 721 25.93 28.38 -16.07
N SER A 722 25.36 29.15 -15.12
CA SER A 722 24.25 28.71 -14.27
C SER A 722 22.93 28.61 -15.04
N LYS A 723 22.85 29.13 -16.27
CA LYS A 723 21.65 29.10 -17.10
C LYS A 723 21.16 27.66 -17.30
N ALA A 724 19.88 27.44 -16.98
CA ALA A 724 19.27 26.13 -17.03
C ALA A 724 18.04 26.10 -17.95
N GLY A 725 17.85 24.94 -18.56
CA GLY A 725 16.60 24.51 -19.17
C GLY A 725 15.95 23.44 -18.30
N TRP A 726 14.66 23.18 -18.51
CA TRP A 726 13.96 22.11 -17.81
C TRP A 726 12.97 21.41 -18.74
N ILE A 727 12.70 20.14 -18.44
CA ILE A 727 11.66 19.36 -19.09
C ILE A 727 10.89 18.54 -18.05
N GLU A 728 9.63 18.26 -18.35
CA GLU A 728 8.79 17.37 -17.55
C GLU A 728 8.55 16.06 -18.30
N TYR A 729 8.76 14.95 -17.58
CA TYR A 729 8.41 13.62 -18.04
C TYR A 729 7.35 13.02 -17.11
N LYS A 730 6.22 12.63 -17.68
CA LYS A 730 5.11 11.96 -16.97
C LYS A 730 5.05 10.50 -17.42
N PRO A 731 5.52 9.54 -16.61
CA PRO A 731 5.28 8.13 -16.87
C PRO A 731 3.78 7.84 -16.94
N ARG A 732 3.41 6.84 -17.74
CA ARG A 732 2.00 6.40 -17.80
C ARG A 732 1.59 5.76 -16.46
N PRO A 733 0.32 5.88 -16.03
CA PRO A 733 -0.14 5.35 -14.74
C PRO A 733 0.22 3.88 -14.52
N GLU A 734 0.19 3.04 -15.57
CA GLU A 734 0.51 1.62 -15.47
C GLU A 734 1.99 1.39 -15.12
N ILE A 735 2.89 2.22 -15.66
CA ILE A 735 4.33 2.16 -15.34
C ILE A 735 4.53 2.57 -13.89
N THR A 736 3.92 3.68 -13.47
CA THR A 736 4.01 4.18 -12.10
C THR A 736 3.51 3.12 -11.10
N HIS A 737 2.34 2.53 -11.33
CA HIS A 737 1.78 1.46 -10.49
C HIS A 737 2.74 0.27 -10.37
N HIS A 738 3.28 -0.20 -11.50
CA HIS A 738 4.25 -1.29 -11.48
C HIS A 738 5.55 -0.92 -10.77
N LEU A 739 6.04 0.32 -10.87
CA LEU A 739 7.23 0.77 -10.12
C LEU A 739 7.00 0.69 -8.60
N TYR A 740 5.80 1.00 -8.10
CA TYR A 740 5.46 0.79 -6.68
C TYR A 740 5.42 -0.70 -6.32
N SER A 741 4.75 -1.53 -7.11
CA SER A 741 4.71 -2.98 -6.87
C SER A 741 6.12 -3.56 -6.88
N PHE A 742 6.95 -3.08 -7.80
CA PHE A 742 8.34 -3.49 -7.95
C PHE A 742 9.20 -3.03 -6.76
N ALA A 743 9.00 -1.82 -6.25
CA ALA A 743 9.65 -1.34 -5.03
C ALA A 743 9.32 -2.25 -3.84
N ARG A 744 8.04 -2.59 -3.65
CA ARG A 744 7.57 -3.50 -2.58
C ARG A 744 8.17 -4.89 -2.68
N GLN A 745 8.18 -5.49 -3.86
CA GLN A 745 8.77 -6.82 -4.09
C GLN A 745 10.26 -6.90 -3.73
N ASN A 746 10.96 -5.75 -3.73
CA ASN A 746 12.40 -5.66 -3.44
C ASN A 746 12.70 -5.01 -2.07
N ASN A 747 11.70 -4.86 -1.19
CA ASN A 747 11.83 -4.17 0.10
C ASN A 747 12.48 -2.78 -0.04
N ALA A 748 12.18 -2.05 -1.12
CA ALA A 748 12.76 -0.76 -1.44
C ALA A 748 11.67 0.33 -1.50
N SER A 749 12.07 1.60 -1.38
CA SER A 749 11.18 2.73 -1.65
C SER A 749 11.07 3.00 -3.16
N LEU A 750 10.00 3.68 -3.57
CA LEU A 750 9.89 4.20 -4.95
C LEU A 750 11.13 5.05 -5.28
N PHE A 751 11.58 5.88 -4.34
CA PHE A 751 12.78 6.69 -4.48
C PHE A 751 14.00 5.83 -4.86
N SER A 752 14.28 4.74 -4.15
CA SER A 752 15.41 3.86 -4.46
C SER A 752 15.31 3.23 -5.86
N VAL A 753 14.11 2.83 -6.28
CA VAL A 753 13.89 2.23 -7.61
C VAL A 753 14.08 3.27 -8.72
N VAL A 754 13.49 4.46 -8.59
CA VAL A 754 13.63 5.54 -9.58
C VAL A 754 15.07 6.06 -9.62
N TYR A 755 15.73 6.17 -8.47
CA TYR A 755 17.13 6.54 -8.35
C TYR A 755 18.03 5.54 -9.11
N ALA A 756 17.84 4.24 -8.87
CA ALA A 756 18.58 3.18 -9.57
C ALA A 756 18.31 3.20 -11.08
N ALA A 757 17.08 3.47 -11.50
CA ALA A 757 16.70 3.58 -12.91
C ALA A 757 17.36 4.79 -13.61
N ILE A 758 17.41 5.95 -12.96
CA ILE A 758 18.12 7.13 -13.46
C ILE A 758 19.62 6.84 -13.56
N ALA A 759 20.22 6.27 -12.51
CA ALA A 759 21.62 5.89 -12.49
C ALA A 759 21.96 4.88 -13.61
N LEU A 760 21.11 3.87 -13.80
CA LEU A 760 21.25 2.88 -14.88
C LEU A 760 21.11 3.51 -16.26
N SER A 761 20.20 4.47 -16.42
CA SER A 761 20.02 5.20 -17.68
C SER A 761 21.28 6.00 -18.05
N LEU A 762 21.88 6.68 -17.07
CA LEU A 762 23.13 7.42 -17.25
C LEU A 762 24.30 6.47 -17.54
N HIS A 763 24.37 5.33 -16.85
CA HIS A 763 25.33 4.27 -17.16
C HIS A 763 25.21 3.79 -18.61
N LYS A 764 23.98 3.58 -19.11
CA LYS A 764 23.74 3.11 -20.49
C LYS A 764 24.11 4.14 -21.55
N LEU A 765 24.04 5.43 -21.22
CA LEU A 765 24.46 6.50 -22.13
C LEU A 765 25.96 6.79 -22.07
N GLY A 766 26.58 6.70 -20.89
CA GLY A 766 27.98 7.07 -20.66
C GLY A 766 28.96 5.91 -20.56
N ASN A 767 28.50 4.66 -20.53
CA ASN A 767 29.29 3.47 -20.21
C ASN A 767 30.10 3.63 -18.90
N LEU A 768 29.44 4.16 -17.87
CA LEU A 768 30.06 4.57 -16.60
C LEU A 768 30.45 3.35 -15.77
N LYS A 769 31.64 3.35 -15.14
CA LYS A 769 32.02 2.31 -14.17
C LYS A 769 31.39 2.54 -12.80
N ASP A 770 31.31 3.80 -12.41
CA ASP A 770 30.66 4.29 -11.22
C ASP A 770 30.11 5.70 -11.48
N ILE A 771 29.20 6.13 -10.62
CA ILE A 771 28.65 7.48 -10.63
C ILE A 771 28.49 7.95 -9.18
N VAL A 772 28.79 9.24 -8.94
CA VAL A 772 28.46 9.89 -7.68
C VAL A 772 27.22 10.75 -7.92
N ILE A 773 26.19 10.51 -7.12
CA ILE A 773 24.90 11.20 -7.23
C ILE A 773 24.63 11.89 -5.89
N GLY A 774 24.31 13.18 -5.95
CA GLY A 774 23.86 13.96 -4.81
C GLY A 774 22.38 13.74 -4.51
N THR A 775 22.00 13.80 -3.24
CA THR A 775 20.62 13.86 -2.80
C THR A 775 20.48 14.73 -1.55
N SER A 776 19.29 15.27 -1.33
CA SER A 776 18.92 15.89 -0.06
C SER A 776 18.77 14.83 1.04
N ALA A 777 19.20 15.19 2.25
CA ALA A 777 18.79 14.56 3.50
C ALA A 777 18.19 15.65 4.42
N SER A 778 17.25 15.28 5.28
CA SER A 778 16.54 16.25 6.12
C SER A 778 17.45 17.02 7.09
N GLY A 779 18.62 16.45 7.44
CA GLY A 779 19.51 16.96 8.48
C GLY A 779 18.91 16.97 9.90
N ARG A 780 17.71 16.41 10.06
CA ARG A 780 16.98 16.34 11.35
C ARG A 780 17.07 14.93 11.92
N THR A 781 18.04 14.72 12.80
CA THR A 781 18.22 13.44 13.51
C THR A 781 17.48 13.39 14.85
N GLU A 782 17.18 14.56 15.42
CA GLU A 782 16.56 14.70 16.74
C GLU A 782 15.07 15.07 16.63
N HIS A 783 14.21 14.32 17.33
CA HIS A 783 12.77 14.53 17.35
C HIS A 783 12.35 15.97 17.68
N ASP A 784 13.05 16.61 18.62
CA ASP A 784 12.69 17.94 19.12
C ASP A 784 12.82 19.04 18.06
N THR A 785 13.48 18.75 16.94
CA THR A 785 13.61 19.66 15.81
C THR A 785 12.49 19.51 14.79
N TYR A 786 11.64 18.48 14.83
CA TYR A 786 10.68 18.21 13.75
C TYR A 786 9.59 19.26 13.55
N GLU A 787 9.27 20.04 14.58
CA GLU A 787 8.32 21.16 14.51
C GLU A 787 9.02 22.52 14.31
N THR A 788 10.37 22.54 14.26
CA THR A 788 11.15 23.77 14.09
C THR A 788 11.27 24.15 12.62
N VAL A 789 10.77 25.33 12.24
CA VAL A 789 11.02 25.92 10.92
C VAL A 789 12.44 26.51 10.87
N GLY A 790 13.22 26.11 9.87
CA GLY A 790 14.61 26.51 9.68
C GLY A 790 15.29 25.75 8.55
N TYR A 791 16.57 26.03 8.29
CA TYR A 791 17.34 25.31 7.27
C TYR A 791 18.20 24.20 7.90
N PHE A 792 17.71 22.95 7.81
CA PHE A 792 18.40 21.77 8.30
C PHE A 792 18.97 20.90 7.18
N THR A 793 18.40 20.99 5.98
CA THR A 793 18.76 20.14 4.83
C THR A 793 20.26 20.11 4.60
N THR A 794 20.79 18.89 4.55
CA THR A 794 22.15 18.61 4.10
C THR A 794 22.15 17.94 2.74
N MET A 795 23.22 18.13 1.97
CA MET A 795 23.46 17.37 0.75
C MET A 795 24.39 16.21 1.07
N VAL A 796 23.98 15.00 0.69
CA VAL A 796 24.81 13.80 0.76
C VAL A 796 25.13 13.29 -0.64
N ALA A 797 26.22 12.54 -0.77
CA ALA A 797 26.68 12.04 -2.06
C ALA A 797 26.87 10.52 -2.01
N HIS A 798 26.15 9.80 -2.87
CA HIS A 798 26.20 8.34 -2.93
C HIS A 798 27.01 7.90 -4.15
N ARG A 799 27.94 6.97 -3.94
CA ARG A 799 28.68 6.32 -5.02
C ARG A 799 28.00 5.01 -5.40
N LEU A 800 27.50 4.91 -6.62
CA LEU A 800 26.99 3.67 -7.19
C LEU A 800 27.98 3.09 -8.19
N GLN A 801 28.19 1.78 -8.16
CA GLN A 801 29.10 1.07 -9.06
C GLN A 801 28.33 0.11 -9.96
N PHE A 802 28.72 0.05 -11.23
CA PHE A 802 28.07 -0.76 -12.24
C PHE A 802 28.92 -1.99 -12.58
N TYR A 803 28.37 -3.16 -12.31
CA TYR A 803 28.98 -4.46 -12.61
C TYR A 803 28.15 -5.15 -13.70
N PRO A 804 28.64 -5.26 -14.94
CA PRO A 804 27.85 -5.75 -16.09
C PRO A 804 27.20 -7.13 -15.88
N GLU A 805 27.85 -7.99 -15.09
CA GLU A 805 27.43 -9.34 -14.75
C GLU A 805 26.39 -9.42 -13.62
N LYS A 806 26.28 -8.37 -12.79
CA LYS A 806 25.34 -8.36 -11.67
C LYS A 806 23.89 -8.23 -12.18
N PRO A 807 22.93 -8.91 -11.54
CA PRO A 807 21.51 -8.72 -11.86
C PRO A 807 21.03 -7.29 -11.55
N VAL A 808 19.99 -6.86 -12.25
CA VAL A 808 19.31 -5.57 -12.01
C VAL A 808 18.78 -5.48 -10.58
N GLY A 809 18.29 -6.58 -10.01
CA GLY A 809 17.84 -6.62 -8.62
C GLY A 809 18.95 -6.20 -7.64
N THR A 810 20.18 -6.64 -7.88
CA THR A 810 21.33 -6.28 -7.04
C THR A 810 21.68 -4.79 -7.12
N LEU A 811 21.51 -4.14 -8.28
CA LEU A 811 21.70 -2.68 -8.37
C LEU A 811 20.71 -1.92 -7.47
N ILE A 812 19.47 -2.42 -7.38
CA ILE A 812 18.40 -1.79 -6.61
C ILE A 812 18.59 -2.05 -5.12
N GLU A 813 18.99 -3.26 -4.75
CA GLU A 813 19.43 -3.60 -3.38
C GLU A 813 20.62 -2.72 -2.95
N ASP A 814 21.68 -2.67 -3.77
CA ASP A 814 22.88 -1.85 -3.52
C ASP A 814 22.50 -0.36 -3.37
N THR A 815 21.58 0.14 -4.21
CA THR A 815 21.08 1.53 -4.14
C THR A 815 20.28 1.79 -2.87
N ARG A 816 19.31 0.91 -2.56
CA ARG A 816 18.51 0.98 -1.33
C ARG A 816 19.41 0.98 -0.09
N ASP A 817 20.35 0.05 -0.03
CA ASP A 817 21.23 -0.11 1.13
C ASP A 817 22.17 1.08 1.27
N THR A 818 22.68 1.62 0.15
CA THR A 818 23.51 2.83 0.16
C THR A 818 22.74 4.03 0.72
N ILE A 819 21.52 4.28 0.23
CA ILE A 819 20.67 5.38 0.69
C ILE A 819 20.37 5.19 2.19
N ASN A 820 19.82 4.04 2.58
CA ASN A 820 19.35 3.78 3.93
C ASN A 820 20.48 3.81 4.97
N ASN A 821 21.62 3.17 4.68
CA ASN A 821 22.74 3.09 5.61
C ASN A 821 23.48 4.42 5.77
N SER A 822 23.26 5.37 4.86
CA SER A 822 23.89 6.68 4.91
C SER A 822 23.14 7.71 5.77
N MET A 823 21.83 7.52 5.96
CA MET A 823 20.97 8.48 6.69
C MET A 823 21.45 8.81 8.12
N PRO A 824 21.93 7.85 8.93
CA PRO A 824 22.45 8.15 10.28
C PRO A 824 23.68 9.08 10.30
N TYR A 825 24.34 9.27 9.16
CA TYR A 825 25.58 10.04 9.01
C TYR A 825 25.35 11.38 8.28
N ALA A 826 24.10 11.73 7.97
CA ALA A 826 23.77 12.85 7.09
C ALA A 826 23.92 14.25 7.74
N ASP A 827 24.30 14.35 9.00
CA ASP A 827 24.51 15.60 9.74
C ASP A 827 25.80 16.34 9.35
N VAL A 828 26.73 15.67 8.64
CA VAL A 828 27.99 16.28 8.19
C VAL A 828 27.80 16.95 6.83
N PRO A 829 28.06 18.26 6.71
CA PRO A 829 27.96 18.95 5.43
C PRO A 829 28.94 18.47 4.36
N LEU A 830 28.50 18.50 3.10
CA LEU A 830 29.27 18.04 1.95
C LEU A 830 30.60 18.78 1.76
N ASP A 831 30.66 20.08 2.05
CA ASP A 831 31.89 20.85 1.92
C ASP A 831 32.99 20.36 2.87
N LEU A 832 32.66 19.96 4.10
CA LEU A 832 33.61 19.33 5.02
C LEU A 832 34.08 17.96 4.52
N ILE A 833 33.18 17.18 3.93
CA ILE A 833 33.51 15.88 3.32
C ILE A 833 34.48 16.09 2.15
N GLN A 834 34.19 17.03 1.26
CA GLN A 834 35.02 17.37 0.10
C GLN A 834 36.40 17.89 0.52
N GLN A 835 36.46 18.80 1.50
CA GLN A 835 37.74 19.28 2.07
C GLN A 835 38.57 18.13 2.64
N SER A 836 37.93 17.18 3.32
CA SER A 836 38.61 16.00 3.89
C SER A 836 39.08 15.01 2.83
N LEU A 837 38.45 15.00 1.65
CA LEU A 837 38.90 14.28 0.44
C LEU A 837 40.00 15.05 -0.33
N GLY A 838 40.45 16.20 0.19
CA GLY A 838 41.47 17.04 -0.44
C GLY A 838 40.96 17.83 -1.65
N MET A 839 39.65 18.03 -1.78
CA MET A 839 39.08 18.88 -2.82
C MET A 839 39.20 20.36 -2.46
N THR A 840 39.40 21.16 -3.49
CA THR A 840 39.43 22.63 -3.43
C THR A 840 38.08 23.21 -3.88
N PRO A 841 37.66 24.39 -3.39
CA PRO A 841 36.40 25.01 -3.80
C PRO A 841 36.24 25.20 -5.32
N GLU A 842 37.35 25.43 -6.03
CA GLU A 842 37.40 25.62 -7.48
C GLU A 842 37.02 24.36 -8.27
N GLU A 843 37.14 23.18 -7.66
CA GLU A 843 36.74 21.89 -8.27
C GLU A 843 35.22 21.68 -8.27
N GLY A 844 34.46 22.52 -7.56
CA GLY A 844 33.01 22.44 -7.48
C GLY A 844 32.51 21.25 -6.63
N LEU A 845 31.32 20.74 -6.98
CA LEU A 845 30.72 19.59 -6.31
C LEU A 845 31.35 18.28 -6.82
N ILE A 846 31.48 17.29 -5.92
CA ILE A 846 32.00 15.95 -6.26
C ILE A 846 31.11 15.19 -7.25
N PHE A 847 29.82 15.51 -7.26
CA PHE A 847 28.82 14.98 -8.18
C PHE A 847 28.33 16.06 -9.14
N ASP A 848 27.76 15.61 -10.24
CA ASP A 848 27.08 16.48 -11.20
C ASP A 848 25.58 16.21 -11.33
N VAL A 849 25.17 15.02 -10.87
CA VAL A 849 23.79 14.55 -10.88
C VAL A 849 23.22 14.70 -9.49
N TYR A 850 22.04 15.26 -9.39
CA TYR A 850 21.31 15.45 -8.16
C TYR A 850 19.91 14.86 -8.30
N ILE A 851 19.49 14.00 -7.37
CA ILE A 851 18.17 13.37 -7.38
C ILE A 851 17.48 13.66 -6.06
N GLN A 852 16.25 14.15 -6.11
CA GLN A 852 15.39 14.35 -4.94
C GLN A 852 13.96 13.91 -5.22
N ILE A 853 13.21 13.63 -4.15
CA ILE A 853 11.80 13.26 -4.20
C ILE A 853 10.98 14.21 -3.34
N HIS A 854 9.89 14.70 -3.91
CA HIS A 854 8.87 15.53 -3.28
C HIS A 854 7.61 14.68 -3.17
N ALA A 855 7.36 14.12 -1.99
CA ALA A 855 6.19 13.28 -1.73
C ALA A 855 5.16 14.05 -0.90
N ASN A 856 3.89 14.03 -1.34
CA ASN A 856 2.76 14.69 -0.68
C ASN A 856 2.95 16.21 -0.52
N ASN A 857 3.05 16.90 -1.65
CA ASN A 857 3.30 18.32 -1.72
C ASN A 857 2.15 19.15 -1.09
N ALA A 858 2.41 19.75 0.08
CA ALA A 858 1.44 20.57 0.82
C ALA A 858 1.03 21.87 0.12
N LEU A 859 1.57 22.17 -1.07
CA LEU A 859 1.20 23.31 -1.90
C LEU A 859 -0.04 23.06 -2.77
N ASN A 860 -0.63 21.86 -2.72
CA ASN A 860 -1.95 21.56 -3.27
C ASN A 860 -2.89 21.16 -2.12
N GLY A 861 -4.05 21.80 -2.01
CA GLY A 861 -4.94 21.44 -0.90
C GLY A 861 -6.16 22.33 -0.70
N VAL A 862 -6.67 22.28 0.53
CA VAL A 862 -7.87 23.00 0.96
C VAL A 862 -7.65 23.68 2.31
N LEU A 863 -8.04 24.95 2.40
CA LEU A 863 -8.21 25.64 3.69
C LEU A 863 -9.63 25.41 4.18
N LYS A 864 -9.76 24.92 5.42
CA LYS A 864 -11.05 24.67 6.05
C LYS A 864 -11.59 25.98 6.64
N THR A 865 -12.89 26.21 6.49
CA THR A 865 -13.58 27.32 7.15
C THR A 865 -14.60 26.82 8.18
N PRO A 866 -14.97 27.66 9.17
CA PRO A 866 -15.95 27.28 10.21
C PRO A 866 -17.34 26.95 9.65
N LEU A 867 -17.67 27.50 8.47
CA LEU A 867 -18.95 27.32 7.78
C LEU A 867 -18.99 26.03 6.93
N GLY A 868 -17.96 25.18 7.00
CA GLY A 868 -17.89 23.93 6.22
C GLY A 868 -17.61 24.13 4.73
N HIS A 869 -17.35 25.36 4.30
CA HIS A 869 -16.91 25.66 2.93
C HIS A 869 -15.38 25.49 2.88
N ASN A 870 -14.88 24.79 1.86
CA ASN A 870 -13.44 24.61 1.68
C ASN A 870 -12.94 25.61 0.63
N ILE A 871 -11.82 26.28 0.90
CA ILE A 871 -11.14 27.15 -0.07
C ILE A 871 -10.03 26.31 -0.71
N ARG A 872 -10.20 25.97 -1.97
CA ARG A 872 -9.23 25.14 -2.70
C ARG A 872 -8.12 26.01 -3.27
N TYR A 873 -6.90 25.47 -3.24
CA TYR A 873 -5.74 26.06 -3.90
C TYR A 873 -4.88 24.98 -4.54
N ARG A 874 -4.10 25.38 -5.53
CA ARG A 874 -3.12 24.52 -6.19
C ARG A 874 -1.83 25.28 -6.42
N GLN A 875 -0.72 24.55 -6.46
CA GLN A 875 0.58 25.13 -6.77
C GLN A 875 0.64 25.58 -8.23
N ILE A 876 1.33 26.70 -8.46
CA ILE A 876 1.85 27.08 -9.77
C ILE A 876 3.33 26.69 -9.78
N ASP A 877 3.72 25.77 -10.66
CA ASP A 877 5.12 25.36 -10.80
C ASP A 877 5.99 26.56 -11.24
N PRO A 878 7.13 26.82 -10.58
CA PRO A 878 8.00 27.92 -10.95
C PRO A 878 8.80 27.61 -12.22
N ASP A 879 9.06 28.64 -13.03
CA ASP A 879 10.02 28.53 -14.13
C ASP A 879 11.45 28.35 -13.59
N LYS A 880 12.14 27.30 -14.06
CA LYS A 880 13.53 27.02 -13.67
C LYS A 880 14.49 27.58 -14.71
N LYS A 881 15.04 28.76 -14.41
CA LYS A 881 15.95 29.49 -15.31
C LYS A 881 17.43 29.31 -14.95
N GLU A 882 17.72 28.84 -13.74
CA GLU A 882 19.07 28.62 -13.23
C GLU A 882 19.19 27.28 -12.50
N SER A 883 20.39 26.70 -12.49
CA SER A 883 20.70 25.52 -11.67
C SER A 883 22.15 25.49 -11.20
N MET A 884 22.34 25.08 -9.95
CA MET A 884 23.66 24.78 -9.38
C MET A 884 24.19 23.42 -9.81
N PHE A 885 23.32 22.53 -10.26
CA PHE A 885 23.67 21.15 -10.61
C PHE A 885 23.78 21.01 -12.13
N GLY A 886 24.56 20.03 -12.59
CA GLY A 886 24.60 19.71 -14.02
C GLY A 886 23.28 19.12 -14.50
N LEU A 887 22.83 18.06 -13.82
CA LEU A 887 21.53 17.41 -14.00
C LEU A 887 20.83 17.29 -12.65
N GLN A 888 19.63 17.85 -12.54
CA GLN A 888 18.78 17.73 -11.36
C GLN A 888 17.48 17.02 -11.73
N PHE A 889 17.18 15.96 -10.99
CA PHE A 889 15.98 15.16 -11.13
C PHE A 889 15.10 15.32 -9.89
N GLU A 890 13.89 15.78 -10.12
CA GLU A 890 12.87 15.99 -9.09
C GLU A 890 11.71 15.04 -9.35
N ILE A 891 11.59 14.04 -8.47
CA ILE A 891 10.49 13.07 -8.50
C ILE A 891 9.35 13.69 -7.72
N MET A 892 8.29 14.15 -8.39
CA MET A 892 7.10 14.65 -7.72
C MET A 892 6.09 13.51 -7.62
N GLU A 893 5.65 13.21 -6.40
CA GLU A 893 4.58 12.27 -6.07
C GLU A 893 3.40 13.06 -5.49
N ASP A 894 2.34 13.17 -6.28
CA ASP A 894 1.11 13.87 -5.93
C ASP A 894 -0.04 12.87 -5.81
N VAL A 895 -1.02 13.15 -4.93
CA VAL A 895 -2.27 12.39 -4.85
C VAL A 895 -3.40 13.30 -5.32
N ILE A 896 -4.01 12.98 -6.46
CA ILE A 896 -5.12 13.77 -7.03
C ILE A 896 -6.34 12.85 -7.13
N ASP A 897 -7.45 13.25 -6.49
CA ASP A 897 -8.71 12.49 -6.46
C ASP A 897 -8.59 11.03 -5.99
N GLY A 898 -7.58 10.73 -5.16
CA GLY A 898 -7.30 9.39 -4.63
C GLY A 898 -6.33 8.56 -5.48
N GLU A 899 -5.88 9.06 -6.64
CA GLU A 899 -4.87 8.41 -7.48
C GLU A 899 -3.48 9.00 -7.25
N ARG A 900 -2.46 8.13 -7.16
CA ARG A 900 -1.05 8.55 -7.07
C ARG A 900 -0.50 8.84 -8.46
N ILE A 901 -0.04 10.07 -8.68
CA ILE A 901 0.58 10.52 -9.91
C ILE A 901 2.05 10.79 -9.63
N MET A 902 2.92 10.21 -10.46
CA MET A 902 4.36 10.48 -10.45
C MET A 902 4.72 11.29 -11.68
N ARG A 903 5.51 12.35 -11.50
CA ARG A 903 6.15 13.09 -12.60
C ARG A 903 7.62 13.32 -12.26
N LEU A 904 8.46 13.36 -13.30
CA LEU A 904 9.89 13.60 -13.20
C LEU A 904 10.21 14.94 -13.87
N VAL A 905 10.62 15.93 -13.07
CA VAL A 905 11.10 17.21 -13.57
C VAL A 905 12.63 17.14 -13.67
N ILE A 906 13.15 17.38 -14.87
CA ILE A 906 14.59 17.32 -15.16
C ILE A 906 15.07 18.72 -15.49
N THR A 907 15.86 19.30 -14.59
CA THR A 907 16.51 20.60 -14.77
C THR A 907 17.97 20.36 -15.14
N TYR A 908 18.49 21.07 -16.14
CA TYR A 908 19.84 20.83 -16.65
C TYR A 908 20.51 22.13 -17.10
N ARG A 909 21.84 22.20 -16.95
CA ARG A 909 22.64 23.30 -17.48
C ARG A 909 22.76 23.21 -19.00
N GLU A 910 22.18 24.17 -19.72
CA GLU A 910 22.06 24.13 -21.19
C GLU A 910 23.42 24.04 -21.89
N GLU A 911 24.41 24.78 -21.41
CA GLU A 911 25.76 24.79 -22.01
C GLU A 911 26.50 23.47 -21.82
N ARG A 912 26.16 22.73 -20.75
CA ARG A 912 26.80 21.46 -20.44
C ARG A 912 26.08 20.27 -21.06
N TYR A 913 24.76 20.28 -21.01
CA TYR A 913 23.88 19.22 -21.47
C TYR A 913 22.92 19.76 -22.54
N PRO A 914 23.25 19.62 -23.83
CA PRO A 914 22.36 20.04 -24.91
C PRO A 914 21.01 19.32 -24.83
N GLU A 915 19.95 20.01 -25.24
CA GLU A 915 18.58 19.49 -25.20
C GLU A 915 18.44 18.11 -25.88
N GLU A 916 19.16 17.87 -26.98
CA GLU A 916 19.17 16.56 -27.68
C GLU A 916 19.61 15.40 -26.76
N LEU A 917 20.61 15.62 -25.91
CA LEU A 917 21.09 14.62 -24.94
C LEU A 917 20.03 14.35 -23.88
N ILE A 918 19.37 15.41 -23.42
CA ILE A 918 18.33 15.34 -22.41
C ILE A 918 17.11 14.58 -22.96
N GLN A 919 16.72 14.83 -24.22
CA GLN A 919 15.67 14.05 -24.88
C GLN A 919 16.04 12.58 -25.03
N ARG A 920 17.32 12.27 -25.34
CA ARG A 920 17.81 10.89 -25.38
C ARG A 920 17.76 10.23 -24.01
N LEU A 921 18.18 10.95 -22.97
CA LEU A 921 18.11 10.53 -21.57
C LEU A 921 16.67 10.23 -21.14
N CYS A 922 15.69 11.06 -21.47
CA CYS A 922 14.28 10.76 -21.19
C CYS A 922 13.80 9.48 -21.85
N LYS A 923 14.14 9.27 -23.13
CA LYS A 923 13.80 8.03 -23.84
C LYS A 923 14.45 6.81 -23.20
N THR A 924 15.68 6.95 -22.71
CA THR A 924 16.40 5.90 -21.98
C THR A 924 15.71 5.61 -20.64
N ILE A 925 15.33 6.64 -19.88
CA ILE A 925 14.59 6.49 -18.61
C ILE A 925 13.24 5.80 -18.84
N GLU A 926 12.46 6.21 -19.85
CA GLU A 926 11.18 5.57 -20.18
C GLU A 926 11.34 4.07 -20.46
N LYS A 927 12.38 3.70 -21.22
CA LYS A 927 12.69 2.31 -21.52
C LYS A 927 13.18 1.53 -20.30
N VAL A 928 13.98 2.13 -19.42
CA VAL A 928 14.42 1.49 -18.16
C VAL A 928 13.23 1.28 -17.22
N PHE A 929 12.36 2.28 -17.07
CA PHE A 929 11.13 2.14 -16.29
C PHE A 929 10.26 1.01 -16.84
N SER A 930 10.02 0.99 -18.16
CA SER A 930 9.26 -0.08 -18.81
C SER A 930 9.92 -1.44 -18.60
N PHE A 931 11.25 -1.52 -18.70
CA PHE A 931 11.99 -2.76 -18.48
C PHE A 931 11.84 -3.27 -17.03
N PHE A 932 11.89 -2.41 -16.02
CA PHE A 932 11.64 -2.80 -14.63
C PHE A 932 10.24 -3.40 -14.44
N THR A 933 9.26 -3.04 -15.28
CA THR A 933 7.91 -3.64 -15.23
C THR A 933 7.80 -5.04 -15.87
N THR A 934 8.87 -5.57 -16.50
CA THR A 934 8.80 -6.86 -17.19
C THR A 934 9.08 -8.06 -16.26
N PRO A 935 8.34 -9.19 -16.40
CA PRO A 935 8.61 -10.38 -15.60
C PRO A 935 10.04 -10.91 -15.80
N GLY A 936 10.75 -11.13 -14.70
CA GLY A 936 12.14 -11.62 -14.72
C GLY A 936 13.20 -10.52 -14.92
N ALA A 937 12.83 -9.24 -14.98
CA ALA A 937 13.79 -8.14 -15.10
C ALA A 937 14.88 -8.17 -14.02
N LEU A 938 14.52 -8.55 -12.78
CA LEU A 938 15.42 -8.60 -11.63
C LEU A 938 16.61 -9.54 -11.80
N SER A 939 16.42 -10.67 -12.49
CA SER A 939 17.46 -11.69 -12.65
C SER A 939 18.36 -11.44 -13.87
N LEU A 940 18.02 -10.47 -14.72
CA LEU A 940 18.81 -10.16 -15.90
C LEU A 940 20.08 -9.37 -15.52
N PRO A 941 21.26 -9.74 -16.04
CA PRO A 941 22.48 -8.97 -15.87
C PRO A 941 22.36 -7.55 -16.43
N LEU A 942 23.02 -6.57 -15.80
CA LEU A 942 23.05 -5.18 -16.28
C LEU A 942 23.49 -5.08 -17.76
N ALA A 943 24.41 -5.94 -18.20
CA ALA A 943 24.85 -6.01 -19.60
C ALA A 943 23.73 -6.34 -20.60
N GLN A 944 22.71 -7.09 -20.17
CA GLN A 944 21.60 -7.56 -21.02
C GLN A 944 20.41 -6.59 -21.07
N VAL A 945 20.42 -5.53 -20.27
CA VAL A 945 19.39 -4.49 -20.32
C VAL A 945 19.55 -3.73 -21.64
N THR A 946 18.64 -3.97 -22.58
CA THR A 946 18.57 -3.28 -23.88
C THR A 946 17.75 -2.00 -23.74
N VAL A 947 18.41 -0.84 -23.88
CA VAL A 947 17.82 0.50 -23.78
C VAL A 947 18.07 1.28 -25.06
#